data_AF-A0A316HZH3-F1
#
_entry.id   AF-A0A316HZH3-F1
#
_cell.length_a   1.000
_cell.length_b   1.000
_cell.length_c   1.000
_cell.angle_alpha   90.00
_cell.angle_beta   90.00
_cell.angle_gamma   90.00
#
_symmetry.space_group_name_H-M   'P 1'
#
loop_
_entity.id
_entity.type
_entity.pdbx_description
1 polymer ?
#
loop_
_entity_poly.entity_id
_entity_poly.type
_entity_poly.pdbx_seq_one_letter_code
_entity_poly.pdbx_strand_id
1 'polypeptide(L)'
;MAPVEFTVSGGEGTPLEFVAALVAAKSLLVVTDPGGWAQVSRGLAVGRTASTVVTTRVRVLRLAVLDLRHFPSAESLPPITDVPGDVVALHDTRSWDTAPVVRALRGLGRPVVLFTAVHTSVPGVDPASVLIGWSAPHVVIAEPLGTGEGSVEDALWQFRELERRRQVRFTALPQPPPPDDRPVTVMVALPGATEGIAGALRPGADYEVWVHVGEHAAPLPGDLELRAVLGMNGREVLSESFVLPAEGPGPWVSFPVTTPYASVPWTGELVIYSGVVPVHVQQVVLPVGAGESRARLRFRLSRTFADLEPLSSRVASVLVLGERALVASGGLPSWTSLDLGDLPRSLPALSGLDPWYGKDFPSFCADLAVLARQGSAMYSRLFGSSALADRIRRLARAGGRPAGLMIAEVVPGPVPWPLIYDLPFTDGPYRLCASVGQFGPFGAGGEVPAHCPVSDHSGNVLCPFGFWGLSSVLEQPAGPLVAGISARPRPFEVSMAVDAGMDRSLTERHVTELMSMLAPEAVSSAYVSPSELGLALADESMDVVHLHFREGFLDAEEIERWDREGVWPRPHWPSRKPLVVGTSPMAGLVRAFAEGGASGVISPEAAVPHDMAGWVTGMVLARLAAGFSAGAALRLTRWEMISRGNVMGLAYTLHGGADLRLRLG
;
A
#
# COMPACT_ATOMS: atom_id res chain seq x y z
N MET A 1 -15.65 49.94 5.45
CA MET A 1 -15.52 48.58 6.02
C MET A 1 -16.62 47.72 5.41
N ALA A 2 -16.29 46.86 4.45
CA ALA A 2 -17.19 45.82 3.97
C ALA A 2 -16.95 44.54 4.79
N PRO A 3 -17.94 43.65 4.99
CA PRO A 3 -17.69 42.31 5.49
C PRO A 3 -16.89 41.58 4.40
N VAL A 4 -15.59 41.43 4.62
CA VAL A 4 -14.73 40.64 3.75
C VAL A 4 -14.56 39.29 4.44
N GLU A 5 -15.15 38.24 3.86
CA GLU A 5 -14.70 36.87 4.14
C GLU A 5 -13.27 36.76 3.60
N PHE A 6 -12.29 36.75 4.49
CA PHE A 6 -10.92 36.43 4.13
C PHE A 6 -10.70 34.93 4.24
N THR A 7 -10.51 34.28 3.10
CA THR A 7 -9.65 33.09 3.04
C THR A 7 -8.21 33.60 3.14
N VAL A 8 -7.50 33.25 4.22
CA VAL A 8 -6.09 33.61 4.38
C VAL A 8 -5.27 32.73 3.42
N SER A 9 -5.05 33.21 2.21
CA SER A 9 -4.03 32.65 1.31
C SER A 9 -2.71 33.35 1.58
N GLY A 10 -1.82 32.67 2.31
CA GLY A 10 -0.42 33.05 2.36
C GLY A 10 0.22 32.84 0.99
N GLY A 11 0.97 33.83 0.50
CA GLY A 11 1.90 33.60 -0.60
C GLY A 11 2.86 32.48 -0.24
N GLU A 12 3.05 31.54 -1.17
CA GLU A 12 4.04 30.44 -1.17
C GLU A 12 4.42 29.90 0.21
N GLY A 13 3.49 29.18 0.85
CA GLY A 13 3.82 28.35 2.02
C GLY A 13 2.66 28.14 2.99
N THR A 14 1.72 27.26 2.62
CA THR A 14 0.71 26.57 3.47
C THR A 14 -0.27 27.42 4.32
N PRO A 15 -1.59 27.13 4.32
CA PRO A 15 -2.51 27.72 5.29
C PRO A 15 -2.14 27.33 6.73
N LEU A 16 -2.26 28.28 7.66
CA LEU A 16 -2.12 28.00 9.10
C LEU A 16 -3.40 27.33 9.60
N GLU A 17 -3.33 26.05 9.97
CA GLU A 17 -4.52 25.27 10.31
C GLU A 17 -4.92 25.34 11.81
N PHE A 18 -4.01 25.73 12.74
CA PHE A 18 -4.32 25.73 14.19
C PHE A 18 -3.52 26.76 15.01
N VAL A 19 -4.13 27.41 16.02
CA VAL A 19 -3.47 28.30 17.02
C VAL A 19 -4.14 28.14 18.39
N ALA A 20 -3.41 28.16 19.50
CA ALA A 20 -3.98 28.30 20.85
C ALA A 20 -3.34 29.49 21.59
N ALA A 21 -4.11 30.16 22.45
CA ALA A 21 -3.68 31.27 23.31
C ALA A 21 -4.15 31.01 24.76
N LEU A 22 -3.29 31.24 25.75
CA LEU A 22 -3.69 31.28 27.17
C LEU A 22 -3.87 32.73 27.58
N VAL A 23 -4.99 33.03 28.23
CA VAL A 23 -5.25 34.34 28.85
C VAL A 23 -5.20 34.19 30.36
N ALA A 24 -4.79 35.26 31.05
CA ALA A 24 -4.45 35.31 32.47
C ALA A 24 -5.07 34.21 33.35
N ALA A 25 -4.17 33.40 33.91
CA ALA A 25 -4.28 32.42 34.99
C ALA A 25 -5.36 31.31 34.94
N LYS A 26 -6.46 31.40 34.17
CA LYS A 26 -7.54 30.38 34.22
C LYS A 26 -8.28 30.12 32.90
N SER A 27 -7.80 30.54 31.74
CA SER A 27 -8.56 30.34 30.49
C SER A 27 -7.68 30.05 29.28
N LEU A 28 -7.95 28.90 28.64
CA LEU A 28 -7.36 28.46 27.37
C LEU A 28 -8.30 28.84 26.22
N LEU A 29 -7.77 29.54 25.22
CA LEU A 29 -8.41 29.79 23.94
C LEU A 29 -7.78 28.87 22.89
N VAL A 30 -8.58 28.02 22.25
CA VAL A 30 -8.14 27.15 21.15
C VAL A 30 -8.83 27.61 19.87
N VAL A 31 -8.04 27.92 18.85
CA VAL A 31 -8.49 28.25 17.49
C VAL A 31 -8.17 27.05 16.61
N THR A 32 -9.21 26.35 16.20
CA THR A 32 -9.15 25.18 15.32
C THR A 32 -10.10 25.40 14.16
N ASP A 33 -9.80 24.81 13.01
CA ASP A 33 -10.78 24.63 11.95
C ASP A 33 -11.99 23.79 12.46
N PRO A 34 -13.12 23.78 11.73
CA PRO A 34 -14.31 23.01 12.13
C PRO A 34 -14.03 21.50 12.29
N GLY A 35 -13.06 20.95 11.56
CA GLY A 35 -12.67 19.54 11.60
C GLY A 35 -11.96 19.15 12.90
N GLY A 36 -10.98 19.93 13.34
CA GLY A 36 -10.27 19.72 14.60
C GLY A 36 -11.16 19.97 15.83
N TRP A 37 -12.17 20.86 15.74
CA TRP A 37 -13.13 21.05 16.82
C TRP A 37 -13.96 19.80 17.09
N ALA A 38 -14.37 19.06 16.04
CA ALA A 38 -15.13 17.84 16.18
C ALA A 38 -14.37 16.71 16.90
N GLN A 39 -13.04 16.79 16.98
CA GLN A 39 -12.20 15.88 17.76
C GLN A 39 -12.07 16.33 19.22
N VAL A 40 -11.81 17.62 19.45
CA VAL A 40 -11.72 18.19 20.81
C VAL A 40 -13.06 18.08 21.55
N SER A 41 -14.18 18.30 20.87
CA SER A 41 -15.53 18.23 21.45
C SER A 41 -15.95 16.81 21.83
N ARG A 42 -15.27 15.77 21.32
CA ARG A 42 -15.54 14.36 21.67
C ARG A 42 -14.78 13.89 22.91
N GLY A 43 -14.02 14.77 23.56
CA GLY A 43 -13.29 14.45 24.80
C GLY A 43 -12.04 13.63 24.51
N LEU A 44 -10.88 14.30 24.50
CA LEU A 44 -9.57 13.64 24.44
C LEU A 44 -9.44 12.65 25.60
N ALA A 45 -9.39 11.35 25.29
CA ALA A 45 -8.92 10.33 26.21
C ALA A 45 -7.48 9.96 25.83
N VAL A 46 -6.50 10.42 26.62
CA VAL A 46 -5.12 9.91 26.51
C VAL A 46 -4.54 9.66 27.91
N GLY A 47 -4.23 8.38 28.18
CA GLY A 47 -3.16 7.95 29.07
C GLY A 47 -3.24 8.32 30.56
N ARG A 48 -3.97 7.48 31.33
CA ARG A 48 -4.14 7.41 32.81
C ARG A 48 -5.33 8.18 33.40
N THR A 49 -6.02 7.49 34.30
CA THR A 49 -7.23 7.89 35.05
C THR A 49 -6.94 9.03 36.03
N ALA A 50 -7.06 10.26 35.56
CA ALA A 50 -7.47 11.40 36.37
C ALA A 50 -8.38 12.28 35.52
N SER A 51 -9.67 11.92 35.42
CA SER A 51 -10.67 12.78 34.79
C SER A 51 -10.96 13.97 35.71
N THR A 52 -10.20 15.04 35.55
CA THR A 52 -10.62 16.33 36.08
C THR A 52 -11.53 16.95 35.03
N VAL A 53 -12.84 16.94 35.27
CA VAL A 53 -13.81 17.63 34.41
C VAL A 53 -13.55 19.12 34.54
N VAL A 54 -12.87 19.71 33.55
CA VAL A 54 -12.75 21.17 33.45
C VAL A 54 -14.03 21.70 32.84
N THR A 55 -14.84 22.41 33.63
CA THR A 55 -16.05 23.07 33.11
C THR A 55 -15.63 24.29 32.28
N THR A 56 -15.57 24.14 30.96
CA THR A 56 -15.25 25.22 30.03
C THR A 56 -16.53 25.94 29.58
N ARG A 57 -16.53 27.28 29.65
CA ARG A 57 -17.55 28.12 28.99
C ARG A 57 -17.03 28.53 27.61
N VAL A 58 -17.76 28.14 26.57
CA VAL A 58 -17.45 28.50 25.18
C VAL A 58 -18.07 29.85 24.87
N ARG A 59 -17.28 30.76 24.32
CA ARG A 59 -17.74 32.04 23.75
C ARG A 59 -17.13 32.20 22.36
N VAL A 60 -17.95 32.60 21.39
CA VAL A 60 -17.46 33.01 20.07
C VAL A 60 -16.72 34.34 20.22
N LEU A 61 -15.45 34.36 19.82
CA LEU A 61 -14.63 35.56 19.82
C LEU A 61 -14.53 36.11 18.39
N ARG A 62 -14.72 37.42 18.23
CA ARG A 62 -14.45 38.13 16.99
C ARG A 62 -12.96 38.45 16.91
N LEU A 63 -12.28 37.94 15.90
CA LEU A 63 -10.87 38.24 15.67
C LEU A 63 -10.74 39.43 14.72
N ALA A 64 -9.96 40.42 15.11
CA ALA A 64 -9.47 41.43 14.19
C ALA A 64 -8.01 41.15 13.87
N VAL A 65 -7.71 40.91 12.60
CA VAL A 65 -6.33 40.73 12.15
C VAL A 65 -5.83 42.07 11.62
N LEU A 66 -4.77 42.59 12.24
CA LEU A 66 -4.03 43.73 11.76
C LEU A 66 -2.79 43.21 11.02
N ASP A 67 -2.89 43.13 9.71
CA ASP A 67 -1.75 42.77 8.86
C ASP A 67 -0.87 44.00 8.64
N LEU A 68 0.27 44.01 9.33
CA LEU A 68 1.19 45.12 9.31
C LEU A 68 1.85 45.28 7.94
N ARG A 69 1.79 44.30 7.04
CA ARG A 69 2.33 44.37 5.66
C ARG A 69 1.69 45.44 4.77
N HIS A 70 0.56 46.01 5.18
CA HIS A 70 -0.11 47.08 4.44
C HIS A 70 0.25 48.50 4.89
N PHE A 71 1.09 48.68 5.93
CA PHE A 71 1.39 49.99 6.51
C PHE A 71 2.88 50.35 6.45
N PRO A 72 3.29 51.50 5.91
CA PRO A 72 4.71 51.84 5.73
C PRO A 72 5.48 52.20 7.03
N SER A 73 4.83 52.85 8.02
CA SER A 73 5.40 53.13 9.37
C SER A 73 4.37 52.82 10.49
N ALA A 74 4.80 52.63 11.74
CA ALA A 74 3.86 52.46 12.87
C ALA A 74 2.95 53.69 13.04
N GLU A 75 3.45 54.87 12.65
CA GLU A 75 2.72 56.15 12.62
C GLU A 75 1.65 56.21 11.53
N SER A 76 1.74 55.35 10.50
CA SER A 76 0.76 55.27 9.41
C SER A 76 -0.43 54.36 9.73
N LEU A 77 -0.42 53.71 10.90
CA LEU A 77 -1.53 52.87 11.34
C LEU A 77 -2.76 53.74 11.67
N PRO A 78 -3.96 53.33 11.27
CA PRO A 78 -5.18 53.98 11.73
C PRO A 78 -5.28 53.87 13.27
N PRO A 79 -6.01 54.78 13.93
CA PRO A 79 -6.24 54.69 15.37
C PRO A 79 -6.76 53.30 15.75
N ILE A 80 -5.94 52.58 16.52
CA ILE A 80 -6.17 51.17 16.86
C ILE A 80 -7.39 50.99 17.80
N THR A 81 -7.87 52.09 18.41
CA THR A 81 -9.07 52.15 19.25
C THR A 81 -10.34 51.69 18.54
N ASP A 82 -10.38 51.75 17.21
CA ASP A 82 -11.59 51.49 16.41
C ASP A 82 -11.63 50.07 15.84
N VAL A 83 -10.64 49.23 16.14
CA VAL A 83 -10.54 47.86 15.63
C VAL A 83 -11.61 46.96 16.30
N PRO A 84 -12.61 46.45 15.55
CA PRO A 84 -13.71 45.67 16.13
C PRO A 84 -13.30 44.20 16.32
N GLY A 85 -13.30 43.71 17.57
CA GLY A 85 -12.98 42.31 17.85
C GLY A 85 -12.71 42.04 19.33
N ASP A 86 -12.99 40.83 19.79
CA ASP A 86 -12.65 40.34 21.13
C ASP A 86 -11.15 40.01 21.27
N VAL A 87 -10.45 39.71 20.17
CA VAL A 87 -9.00 39.40 20.11
C VAL A 87 -8.37 40.11 18.92
N VAL A 88 -7.19 40.69 19.08
CA VAL A 88 -6.45 41.31 17.97
C VAL A 88 -5.21 40.49 17.63
N ALA A 89 -5.12 40.05 16.37
CA ALA A 89 -3.99 39.33 15.82
C ALA A 89 -3.09 40.29 15.03
N LEU A 90 -1.80 40.37 15.37
CA LEU A 90 -0.81 41.14 14.62
C LEU A 90 -0.05 40.20 13.70
N HIS A 91 -0.06 40.44 12.38
CA HIS A 91 0.79 39.72 11.45
C HIS A 91 1.91 40.63 10.97
N ASP A 92 3.16 40.36 11.37
CA ASP A 92 4.32 41.16 10.99
C ASP A 92 5.49 40.30 10.51
N THR A 93 5.92 40.57 9.28
CA THR A 93 7.09 39.97 8.64
C THR A 93 8.21 41.00 8.38
N ARG A 94 8.13 42.20 8.95
CA ARG A 94 9.12 43.28 8.76
C ARG A 94 9.98 43.52 10.00
N SER A 95 11.09 44.24 9.82
CA SER A 95 12.17 44.48 10.80
C SER A 95 12.10 45.82 11.55
N TRP A 96 11.00 46.56 11.44
CA TRP A 96 10.74 47.79 12.20
C TRP A 96 10.26 47.54 13.64
N ASP A 97 10.40 48.55 14.52
CA ASP A 97 10.01 48.45 15.94
C ASP A 97 8.47 48.39 16.11
N THR A 98 7.97 47.22 16.50
CA THR A 98 6.54 46.96 16.75
C THR A 98 6.09 47.31 18.16
N ALA A 99 7.01 47.67 19.06
CA ALA A 99 6.69 47.95 20.46
C ALA A 99 5.65 49.08 20.67
N PRO A 100 5.60 50.15 19.86
CA PRO A 100 4.53 51.16 19.95
C PRO A 100 3.15 50.59 19.64
N VAL A 101 3.07 49.68 18.65
CA VAL A 101 1.82 49.03 18.21
C VAL A 101 1.33 48.05 19.27
N VAL A 102 2.23 47.22 19.80
CA VAL A 102 1.93 46.28 20.89
C VAL A 102 1.48 47.03 22.16
N ARG A 103 2.13 48.16 22.51
CA ARG A 103 1.68 49.03 23.62
C ARG A 103 0.30 49.62 23.38
N ALA A 104 0.03 50.14 22.19
CA ALA A 104 -1.27 50.71 21.83
C ALA A 104 -2.39 49.65 21.91
N LEU A 105 -2.13 48.43 21.44
CA LEU A 105 -3.07 47.31 21.51
C LEU A 105 -3.33 46.83 22.94
N ARG A 106 -2.29 46.78 23.79
CA ARG A 106 -2.44 46.48 25.22
C ARG A 106 -3.32 47.53 25.93
N GLY A 107 -3.22 48.79 25.51
CA GLY A 107 -4.07 49.88 26.00
C GLY A 107 -5.57 49.66 25.75
N LEU A 108 -5.96 48.75 24.84
CA LEU A 108 -7.35 48.39 24.59
C LEU A 108 -7.95 47.45 25.64
N GLY A 109 -7.12 46.86 26.51
CA GLY A 109 -7.57 45.88 27.52
C GLY A 109 -8.04 44.54 26.93
N ARG A 110 -7.62 44.20 25.70
CA ARG A 110 -7.99 42.95 24.99
C ARG A 110 -6.78 42.03 24.81
N PRO A 111 -6.96 40.70 24.67
CA PRO A 111 -5.88 39.78 24.32
C PRO A 111 -5.30 40.10 22.94
N VAL A 112 -3.97 40.08 22.83
CA VAL A 112 -3.22 40.32 21.59
C VAL A 112 -2.44 39.06 21.25
N VAL A 113 -2.60 38.56 20.02
CA VAL A 113 -1.85 37.41 19.49
C VAL A 113 -0.86 37.93 18.47
N LEU A 114 0.42 37.61 18.62
CA LEU A 114 1.48 38.06 17.71
C LEU A 114 1.89 36.93 16.77
N PHE A 115 1.71 37.15 15.48
CA PHE A 115 2.23 36.31 14.39
C PHE A 115 3.48 36.99 13.83
N THR A 116 4.64 36.48 14.19
CA THR A 116 5.91 37.02 13.68
C THR A 116 6.87 35.91 13.26
N ALA A 117 7.77 36.22 12.34
CA ALA A 117 8.87 35.33 11.99
C ALA A 117 9.77 35.10 13.23
N VAL A 118 10.35 33.90 13.36
CA VAL A 118 11.14 33.44 14.53
C VAL A 118 12.28 34.40 14.91
N HIS A 119 12.70 35.28 14.01
CA HIS A 119 13.83 36.19 14.14
C HIS A 119 13.46 37.61 14.60
N THR A 120 12.18 37.90 14.85
CA THR A 120 11.73 39.26 15.19
C THR A 120 11.94 39.57 16.67
N SER A 121 12.75 40.58 16.97
CA SER A 121 12.93 41.12 18.31
C SER A 121 11.72 42.00 18.68
N VAL A 122 11.01 41.66 19.76
CA VAL A 122 9.88 42.47 20.27
C VAL A 122 10.17 42.89 21.70
N PRO A 123 10.64 44.14 21.93
CA PRO A 123 10.94 44.61 23.28
C PRO A 123 9.65 44.85 24.11
N GLY A 124 9.72 44.58 25.43
CA GLY A 124 8.61 44.80 26.36
C GLY A 124 7.56 43.68 26.40
N VAL A 125 7.90 42.52 25.86
CA VAL A 125 7.06 41.32 25.89
C VAL A 125 7.41 40.48 27.13
N ASP A 126 6.40 40.18 27.95
CA ASP A 126 6.54 39.29 29.10
C ASP A 126 6.45 37.84 28.61
N PRO A 127 7.49 37.00 28.72
CA PRO A 127 7.46 35.63 28.22
C PRO A 127 6.44 34.74 28.93
N ALA A 128 5.92 35.13 30.11
CA ALA A 128 4.77 34.45 30.71
C ALA A 128 3.45 34.66 29.93
N SER A 129 3.45 35.56 28.94
CA SER A 129 2.29 35.94 28.13
C SER A 129 2.42 35.64 26.63
N VAL A 130 3.53 35.02 26.20
CA VAL A 130 3.81 34.73 24.78
C VAL A 130 3.53 33.27 24.47
N LEU A 131 2.69 33.05 23.45
CA LEU A 131 2.54 31.76 22.81
C LEU A 131 3.18 31.82 21.42
N ILE A 132 4.13 30.92 21.17
CA ILE A 132 4.77 30.76 19.87
C ILE A 132 4.04 29.62 19.15
N GLY A 133 3.33 29.95 18.07
CA GLY A 133 2.72 28.96 17.18
C GLY A 133 3.71 28.54 16.09
N TRP A 134 3.83 27.23 15.83
CA TRP A 134 4.65 26.70 14.73
C TRP A 134 3.78 26.07 13.66
N SER A 135 4.11 26.31 12.38
CA SER A 135 3.48 25.67 11.23
C SER A 135 4.08 24.28 10.99
N ALA A 136 3.25 23.26 11.23
CA ALA A 136 3.32 21.85 10.80
C ALA A 136 4.63 21.04 11.01
N PRO A 137 4.54 19.75 11.46
CA PRO A 137 3.32 18.98 11.68
C PRO A 137 2.94 18.82 13.17
N HIS A 138 3.58 19.52 14.11
CA HIS A 138 3.34 19.31 15.55
C HIS A 138 3.01 20.62 16.27
N VAL A 139 1.89 20.65 17.00
CA VAL A 139 1.57 21.71 17.95
C VAL A 139 2.25 21.36 19.27
N VAL A 140 3.24 22.15 19.68
CA VAL A 140 3.89 22.01 20.98
C VAL A 140 3.31 23.07 21.92
N ILE A 141 2.71 22.63 23.03
CA ILE A 141 2.25 23.52 24.10
C ILE A 141 3.25 23.42 25.24
N ALA A 142 3.71 24.56 25.75
CA ALA A 142 4.59 24.60 26.89
C ALA A 142 4.36 25.82 27.78
N GLU A 143 4.64 25.67 29.07
CA GLU A 143 4.48 26.69 30.10
C GLU A 143 5.85 26.96 30.76
N PRO A 144 6.38 28.19 30.72
CA PRO A 144 7.62 28.52 31.43
C PRO A 144 7.37 28.70 32.93
N LEU A 145 8.27 28.18 33.77
CA LEU A 145 8.14 28.16 35.25
C LEU A 145 8.75 29.39 35.97
N GLY A 146 9.12 30.48 35.27
CA GLY A 146 9.76 31.64 35.91
C GLY A 146 9.66 32.95 35.12
N THR A 147 9.86 34.08 35.81
CA THR A 147 9.81 35.44 35.25
C THR A 147 11.20 35.95 34.87
N GLY A 148 11.36 36.50 33.67
CA GLY A 148 12.59 37.13 33.18
C GLY A 148 12.45 37.57 31.72
N GLU A 149 13.17 38.60 31.27
CA GLU A 149 13.20 39.00 29.86
C GLU A 149 13.94 37.93 29.03
N GLY A 150 13.40 37.52 27.89
CA GLY A 150 13.98 36.45 27.07
C GLY A 150 13.82 36.67 25.57
N SER A 151 14.83 36.24 24.81
CA SER A 151 14.78 36.10 23.35
C SER A 151 13.95 34.87 22.97
N VAL A 152 13.22 34.92 21.84
CA VAL A 152 12.49 33.76 21.30
C VAL A 152 13.44 32.59 20.95
N GLU A 153 14.71 32.89 20.62
CA GLU A 153 15.74 31.87 20.39
C GLU A 153 16.13 31.13 21.69
N ASP A 154 16.13 31.81 22.84
CA ASP A 154 16.42 31.20 24.13
C ASP A 154 15.32 30.22 24.54
N ALA A 155 14.07 30.51 24.20
CA ALA A 155 12.94 29.59 24.42
C ALA A 155 13.10 28.31 23.59
N LEU A 156 13.44 28.41 22.30
CA LEU A 156 13.66 27.26 21.42
C LEU A 156 14.85 26.39 21.86
N TRP A 157 15.94 27.01 22.29
CA TRP A 157 17.10 26.29 22.83
C TRP A 157 16.76 25.59 24.17
N GLN A 158 16.05 26.28 25.07
CA GLN A 158 15.55 25.68 26.31
C GLN A 158 14.61 24.51 26.03
N PHE A 159 13.74 24.58 25.02
CA PHE A 159 12.83 23.47 24.68
C PHE A 159 13.55 22.20 24.20
N ARG A 160 14.54 22.35 23.31
CA ARG A 160 15.34 21.20 22.84
C ARG A 160 16.19 20.60 23.96
N GLU A 161 16.72 21.44 24.86
CA GLU A 161 17.50 20.95 26.00
C GLU A 161 16.61 20.26 27.05
N LEU A 162 15.37 20.73 27.25
CA LEU A 162 14.39 20.07 28.13
C LEU A 162 13.87 18.74 27.54
N GLU A 163 13.71 18.64 26.21
CA GLU A 163 13.44 17.38 25.50
C GLU A 163 14.60 16.39 25.64
N ARG A 164 15.84 16.84 25.37
CA ARG A 164 17.05 16.02 25.50
C ARG A 164 17.24 15.47 26.93
N ARG A 165 16.84 16.24 27.94
CA ARG A 165 16.85 15.85 29.36
C ARG A 165 15.62 15.05 29.79
N ARG A 166 14.69 14.74 28.88
CA ARG A 166 13.41 14.04 29.14
C ARG A 166 12.51 14.72 30.19
N GLN A 167 12.61 16.05 30.30
CA GLN A 167 11.83 16.85 31.28
C GLN A 167 10.50 17.35 30.71
N VAL A 168 10.26 17.19 29.41
CA VAL A 168 8.98 17.42 28.75
C VAL A 168 8.62 16.19 27.92
N ARG A 169 7.32 15.88 27.79
CA ARG A 169 6.80 14.79 26.95
C ARG A 169 5.81 15.37 25.95
N PHE A 170 6.06 15.16 24.67
CA PHE A 170 5.17 15.61 23.60
C PHE A 170 4.01 14.64 23.41
N THR A 171 2.84 15.19 23.13
CA THR A 171 1.69 14.43 22.62
C THR A 171 1.37 15.02 21.25
N ALA A 172 1.70 14.29 20.18
CA ALA A 172 1.26 14.66 18.85
C ALA A 172 -0.28 14.60 18.82
N LEU A 173 -0.92 15.65 18.29
CA LEU A 173 -2.34 15.53 17.95
C LEU A 173 -2.45 14.50 16.81
N PRO A 174 -3.46 13.61 16.85
CA PRO A 174 -3.67 12.65 15.76
C PRO A 174 -3.86 13.43 14.45
N GLN A 175 -3.32 12.91 13.34
CA GLN A 175 -3.65 13.44 12.03
C GLN A 175 -5.18 13.38 11.82
N PRO A 176 -5.78 14.32 11.06
CA PRO A 176 -7.14 14.10 10.59
C PRO A 176 -7.19 12.71 9.95
N PRO A 177 -8.21 11.89 10.23
CA PRO A 177 -8.34 10.63 9.55
C PRO A 177 -8.30 10.91 8.04
N PRO A 178 -7.57 10.11 7.24
CA PRO A 178 -7.65 10.24 5.80
C PRO A 178 -9.13 10.27 5.41
N PRO A 179 -9.55 11.16 4.47
CA PRO A 179 -10.95 11.23 4.06
C PRO A 179 -11.43 9.81 3.79
N ASP A 180 -12.60 9.44 4.33
CA ASP A 180 -13.14 8.09 4.17
C ASP A 180 -13.05 7.71 2.69
N ASP A 181 -12.17 6.75 2.37
CA ASP A 181 -12.02 6.14 1.06
C ASP A 181 -13.37 5.47 0.74
N ARG A 182 -14.36 6.24 0.28
CA ARG A 182 -15.66 5.69 -0.05
C ARG A 182 -15.45 4.77 -1.23
N PRO A 183 -15.68 3.46 -1.07
CA PRO A 183 -15.40 2.53 -2.12
C PRO A 183 -16.28 2.83 -3.32
N VAL A 184 -15.70 2.85 -4.52
CA VAL A 184 -16.48 2.92 -5.76
C VAL A 184 -17.49 1.77 -5.77
N THR A 185 -18.75 2.14 -5.93
CA THR A 185 -19.87 1.20 -5.86
C THR A 185 -20.15 0.69 -7.26
N VAL A 186 -19.85 -0.58 -7.51
CA VAL A 186 -20.34 -1.26 -8.72
C VAL A 186 -21.70 -1.83 -8.39
N MET A 187 -22.73 -1.31 -9.05
CA MET A 187 -24.10 -1.75 -8.93
C MET A 187 -24.41 -2.76 -10.02
N VAL A 188 -25.13 -3.82 -9.64
CA VAL A 188 -25.68 -4.79 -10.56
C VAL A 188 -27.19 -4.74 -10.44
N ALA A 189 -27.85 -4.22 -11.48
CA ALA A 189 -29.30 -4.29 -11.59
C ALA A 189 -29.65 -5.63 -12.25
N LEU A 190 -30.28 -6.49 -11.44
CA LEU A 190 -30.61 -7.85 -11.82
C LEU A 190 -31.95 -7.84 -12.59
N PRO A 191 -32.20 -8.84 -13.46
CA PRO A 191 -33.33 -8.79 -14.36
C PRO A 191 -34.66 -8.66 -13.61
N GLY A 192 -35.56 -7.79 -14.09
CA GLY A 192 -36.84 -7.48 -13.46
C GLY A 192 -36.84 -6.27 -12.52
N ALA A 193 -35.67 -5.76 -12.11
CA ALA A 193 -35.57 -4.55 -11.27
C ALA A 193 -36.06 -3.27 -11.98
N THR A 194 -35.87 -3.18 -13.30
CA THR A 194 -36.37 -2.09 -14.14
C THR A 194 -37.85 -2.25 -14.52
N GLU A 195 -38.39 -3.47 -14.47
CA GLU A 195 -39.77 -3.80 -14.87
C GLU A 195 -40.73 -3.93 -13.67
N GLY A 196 -40.25 -3.73 -12.44
CA GLY A 196 -41.06 -3.88 -11.22
C GLY A 196 -41.42 -5.34 -10.89
N ILE A 197 -40.76 -6.31 -11.52
CA ILE A 197 -40.94 -7.74 -11.24
C ILE A 197 -40.04 -8.09 -10.06
N ALA A 198 -40.54 -7.86 -8.85
CA ALA A 198 -39.97 -8.45 -7.64
C ALA A 198 -40.30 -9.95 -7.65
N GLY A 199 -39.48 -10.76 -8.33
CA GLY A 199 -39.73 -12.19 -8.46
C GLY A 199 -38.58 -12.97 -9.06
N ALA A 200 -38.60 -14.28 -8.86
CA ALA A 200 -37.62 -15.19 -9.43
C ALA A 200 -37.69 -15.22 -10.97
N LEU A 201 -36.53 -15.36 -11.60
CA LEU A 201 -36.38 -15.48 -13.04
C LEU A 201 -37.02 -16.78 -13.52
N ARG A 202 -37.69 -16.75 -14.67
CA ARG A 202 -38.26 -17.94 -15.28
C ARG A 202 -37.13 -18.82 -15.83
N PRO A 203 -37.17 -20.15 -15.61
CA PRO A 203 -36.20 -21.05 -16.23
C PRO A 203 -36.28 -21.03 -17.76
N GLY A 204 -35.12 -21.01 -18.43
CA GLY A 204 -35.01 -21.00 -19.89
C GLY A 204 -35.47 -19.73 -20.60
N ALA A 205 -35.59 -18.61 -19.88
CA ALA A 205 -36.00 -17.32 -20.44
C ALA A 205 -34.80 -16.38 -20.60
N ASP A 206 -34.94 -15.44 -21.53
CA ASP A 206 -33.94 -14.43 -21.84
C ASP A 206 -34.16 -13.17 -20.99
N TYR A 207 -33.05 -12.63 -20.50
CA TYR A 207 -32.99 -11.52 -19.57
C TYR A 207 -31.76 -10.66 -19.84
N GLU A 208 -31.68 -9.49 -19.21
CA GLU A 208 -30.50 -8.65 -19.21
C GLU A 208 -29.98 -8.43 -17.79
N VAL A 209 -28.66 -8.59 -17.62
CA VAL A 209 -27.96 -8.18 -16.40
C VAL A 209 -27.32 -6.83 -16.66
N TRP A 210 -27.68 -5.83 -15.86
CA TRP A 210 -27.21 -4.47 -16.02
C TRP A 210 -26.14 -4.15 -14.98
N VAL A 211 -25.07 -3.48 -15.41
CA VAL A 211 -23.91 -3.14 -14.59
C VAL A 211 -23.63 -1.65 -14.70
N HIS A 212 -23.26 -1.05 -13.57
CA HIS A 212 -22.96 0.37 -13.50
C HIS A 212 -21.89 0.64 -12.45
N VAL A 213 -20.92 1.49 -12.80
CA VAL A 213 -19.94 2.03 -11.86
C VAL A 213 -20.48 3.36 -11.35
N GLY A 214 -20.87 3.40 -10.07
CA GLY A 214 -21.45 4.56 -9.42
C GLY A 214 -20.47 5.71 -9.24
N GLU A 215 -20.95 6.78 -8.62
CA GLU A 215 -20.15 7.97 -8.32
C GLU A 215 -18.89 7.61 -7.52
N HIS A 216 -17.79 8.25 -7.89
CA HIS A 216 -16.51 8.16 -7.18
C HIS A 216 -16.19 9.52 -6.54
N ALA A 217 -15.71 9.49 -5.29
CA ALA A 217 -15.47 10.71 -4.52
C ALA A 217 -14.22 11.48 -4.97
N ALA A 218 -13.21 10.76 -5.48
CA ALA A 218 -12.00 11.37 -6.02
C ALA A 218 -12.17 11.60 -7.53
N PRO A 219 -11.86 12.79 -8.07
CA PRO A 219 -11.84 12.99 -9.51
C PRO A 219 -10.79 12.07 -10.14
N LEU A 220 -11.13 11.45 -11.25
CA LEU A 220 -10.16 10.65 -12.01
C LEU A 220 -9.22 11.61 -12.76
N PRO A 221 -7.97 11.21 -13.04
CA PRO A 221 -7.05 12.04 -13.84
C PRO A 221 -7.56 12.29 -15.28
N GLY A 222 -8.54 11.51 -15.74
CA GLY A 222 -9.22 11.64 -17.01
C GLY A 222 -10.25 10.54 -17.19
N ASP A 223 -10.92 10.54 -18.34
CA ASP A 223 -11.83 9.47 -18.74
C ASP A 223 -11.08 8.13 -18.79
N LEU A 224 -11.67 7.10 -18.18
CA LEU A 224 -11.06 5.79 -18.06
C LEU A 224 -11.82 4.75 -18.89
N GLU A 225 -11.14 4.13 -19.84
CA GLU A 225 -11.69 2.98 -20.58
C GLU A 225 -11.67 1.73 -19.69
N LEU A 226 -12.86 1.20 -19.43
CA LEU A 226 -13.07 0.01 -18.63
C LEU A 226 -13.78 -1.06 -19.46
N ARG A 227 -13.66 -2.30 -18.99
CA ARG A 227 -14.36 -3.44 -19.58
C ARG A 227 -15.07 -4.24 -18.51
N ALA A 228 -16.39 -4.35 -18.62
CA ALA A 228 -17.19 -5.23 -17.80
C ALA A 228 -17.24 -6.62 -18.44
N VAL A 229 -17.04 -7.66 -17.65
CA VAL A 229 -16.98 -9.06 -18.08
C VAL A 229 -17.89 -9.88 -17.18
N LEU A 230 -18.87 -10.55 -17.78
CA LEU A 230 -19.82 -11.40 -17.06
C LEU A 230 -19.56 -12.87 -17.42
N GLY A 231 -19.19 -13.66 -16.42
CA GLY A 231 -19.03 -15.10 -16.54
C GLY A 231 -20.06 -15.85 -15.70
N MET A 232 -21.15 -16.30 -16.31
CA MET A 232 -22.15 -17.13 -15.64
C MET A 232 -21.82 -18.61 -15.75
N ASN A 233 -22.09 -19.39 -14.70
CA ASN A 233 -21.80 -20.81 -14.69
C ASN A 233 -22.52 -21.56 -15.83
N GLY A 234 -21.75 -22.33 -16.60
CA GLY A 234 -22.24 -23.09 -17.75
C GLY A 234 -22.49 -22.26 -19.02
N ARG A 235 -22.12 -20.98 -19.08
CA ARG A 235 -22.25 -20.12 -20.26
C ARG A 235 -20.90 -19.58 -20.74
N GLU A 236 -20.91 -19.07 -21.96
CA GLU A 236 -19.79 -18.31 -22.52
C GLU A 236 -19.60 -16.99 -21.76
N VAL A 237 -18.37 -16.47 -21.80
CA VAL A 237 -18.03 -15.18 -21.20
C VAL A 237 -18.57 -14.07 -22.08
N LEU A 238 -19.31 -13.14 -21.49
CA LEU A 238 -19.75 -11.93 -22.16
C LEU A 238 -18.87 -10.76 -21.72
N SER A 239 -18.68 -9.78 -22.60
CA SER A 239 -17.84 -8.63 -22.30
C SER A 239 -18.33 -7.40 -23.05
N GLU A 240 -18.31 -6.27 -22.37
CA GLU A 240 -18.69 -4.97 -22.91
C GLU A 240 -17.72 -3.90 -22.41
N SER A 241 -17.30 -3.00 -23.31
CA SER A 241 -16.37 -1.91 -22.96
C SER A 241 -17.15 -0.61 -22.80
N PHE A 242 -16.74 0.22 -21.84
CA PHE A 242 -17.39 1.48 -21.53
C PHE A 242 -16.37 2.50 -21.02
N VAL A 243 -16.71 3.78 -21.09
CA VAL A 243 -15.88 4.87 -20.56
C VAL A 243 -16.47 5.33 -19.24
N LEU A 244 -15.67 5.30 -18.18
CA LEU A 244 -15.97 5.94 -16.91
C LEU A 244 -15.50 7.41 -17.02
N PRO A 245 -16.40 8.39 -17.02
CA PRO A 245 -16.01 9.80 -17.17
C PRO A 245 -15.15 10.27 -16.00
N ALA A 246 -14.32 11.28 -16.22
CA ALA A 246 -13.46 11.84 -15.19
C ALA A 246 -14.23 12.38 -13.97
N GLU A 247 -15.47 12.81 -14.20
CA GLU A 247 -16.43 13.27 -13.21
C GLU A 247 -17.76 12.55 -13.38
N GLY A 248 -18.32 12.07 -12.27
CA GLY A 248 -19.65 11.45 -12.24
C GLY A 248 -19.64 9.94 -12.45
N PRO A 249 -20.83 9.32 -12.55
CA PRO A 249 -20.95 7.88 -12.67
C PRO A 249 -20.76 7.40 -14.12
N GLY A 250 -20.39 6.13 -14.27
CA GLY A 250 -20.29 5.48 -15.59
C GLY A 250 -21.65 5.21 -16.25
N PRO A 251 -21.69 4.93 -17.55
CA PRO A 251 -22.92 4.49 -18.22
C PRO A 251 -23.35 3.11 -17.69
N TRP A 252 -24.62 2.78 -17.91
CA TRP A 252 -25.13 1.42 -17.71
C TRP A 252 -24.72 0.52 -18.88
N VAL A 253 -24.30 -0.70 -18.56
CA VAL A 253 -23.89 -1.74 -19.51
C VAL A 253 -24.77 -2.96 -19.31
N SER A 254 -25.35 -3.52 -20.37
CA SER A 254 -26.22 -4.71 -20.28
C SER A 254 -25.55 -5.95 -20.86
N PHE A 255 -25.88 -7.10 -20.29
CA PHE A 255 -25.46 -8.42 -20.76
C PHE A 255 -26.69 -9.29 -21.02
N PRO A 256 -26.92 -9.75 -22.26
CA PRO A 256 -28.00 -10.68 -22.53
C PRO A 256 -27.68 -12.05 -21.94
N VAL A 257 -28.58 -12.60 -21.13
CA VAL A 257 -28.41 -13.90 -20.48
C VAL A 257 -29.66 -14.76 -20.64
N THR A 258 -29.46 -16.03 -20.99
CA THR A 258 -30.52 -17.05 -20.97
C THR A 258 -30.37 -17.90 -19.72
N THR A 259 -31.39 -17.91 -18.86
CA THR A 259 -31.37 -18.69 -17.61
C THR A 259 -31.29 -20.19 -17.89
N PRO A 260 -30.73 -21.00 -16.97
CA PRO A 260 -30.85 -22.44 -17.04
C PRO A 260 -32.32 -22.88 -17.00
N TYR A 261 -32.63 -24.02 -17.61
CA TYR A 261 -33.98 -24.63 -17.54
C TYR A 261 -34.29 -25.21 -16.15
N ALA A 262 -33.26 -25.46 -15.33
CA ALA A 262 -33.43 -25.92 -13.96
C ALA A 262 -33.71 -24.74 -13.02
N SER A 263 -34.65 -24.92 -12.09
CA SER A 263 -34.95 -23.97 -11.03
C SER A 263 -33.88 -24.04 -9.93
N VAL A 264 -32.75 -23.38 -10.14
CA VAL A 264 -31.62 -23.35 -9.21
C VAL A 264 -31.06 -21.93 -9.06
N PRO A 265 -30.48 -21.56 -7.90
CA PRO A 265 -29.68 -20.35 -7.80
C PRO A 265 -28.56 -20.38 -8.84
N TRP A 266 -28.57 -19.43 -9.77
CA TRP A 266 -27.62 -19.37 -10.86
C TRP A 266 -26.52 -18.36 -10.54
N THR A 267 -25.31 -18.87 -10.35
CA THR A 267 -24.16 -18.09 -9.87
C THR A 267 -23.22 -17.75 -11.02
N GLY A 268 -22.56 -16.60 -10.91
CA GLY A 268 -21.53 -16.15 -11.83
C GLY A 268 -20.65 -15.08 -11.20
N GLU A 269 -19.69 -14.59 -11.97
CA GLU A 269 -18.75 -13.55 -11.57
C GLU A 269 -18.84 -12.38 -12.56
N LEU A 270 -19.00 -11.18 -12.01
CA LEU A 270 -18.88 -9.92 -12.73
C LEU A 270 -17.52 -9.31 -12.41
N VAL A 271 -16.75 -9.02 -13.45
CA VAL A 271 -15.40 -8.49 -13.34
C VAL A 271 -15.30 -7.18 -14.11
N ILE A 272 -14.75 -6.15 -13.49
CA ILE A 272 -14.35 -4.91 -14.16
C ILE A 272 -12.84 -5.00 -14.42
N TYR A 273 -12.44 -4.77 -15.66
CA TYR A 273 -11.06 -4.72 -16.10
C TYR A 273 -10.66 -3.29 -16.47
N SER A 274 -9.42 -2.93 -16.13
CA SER A 274 -8.70 -1.80 -16.72
C SER A 274 -7.59 -2.36 -17.60
N GLY A 275 -7.72 -2.22 -18.93
CA GLY A 275 -6.90 -2.93 -19.89
C GLY A 275 -7.00 -4.46 -19.73
N VAL A 276 -5.92 -5.10 -19.27
CA VAL A 276 -5.90 -6.55 -18.98
C VAL A 276 -6.01 -6.85 -17.48
N VAL A 277 -6.07 -5.85 -16.61
CA VAL A 277 -6.00 -6.05 -15.16
C VAL A 277 -7.40 -6.09 -14.54
N PRO A 278 -7.77 -7.14 -13.80
CA PRO A 278 -9.03 -7.17 -13.07
C PRO A 278 -8.93 -6.23 -11.86
N VAL A 279 -9.80 -5.22 -11.81
CA VAL A 279 -9.76 -4.19 -10.76
C VAL A 279 -10.85 -4.36 -9.71
N HIS A 280 -11.95 -5.03 -10.09
CA HIS A 280 -13.10 -5.27 -9.21
C HIS A 280 -13.81 -6.57 -9.60
N VAL A 281 -14.18 -7.39 -8.62
CA VAL A 281 -14.87 -8.67 -8.83
C VAL A 281 -16.04 -8.81 -7.85
N GLN A 282 -17.22 -9.09 -8.39
CA GLN A 282 -18.41 -9.41 -7.63
C GLN A 282 -18.97 -10.76 -8.05
N GLN A 283 -19.29 -11.58 -7.05
CA GLN A 283 -20.12 -12.75 -7.25
C GLN A 283 -21.58 -12.30 -7.40
N VAL A 284 -22.22 -12.73 -8.48
CA VAL A 284 -23.63 -12.45 -8.78
C VAL A 284 -24.42 -13.75 -8.66
N VAL A 285 -25.54 -13.70 -7.94
CA VAL A 285 -26.47 -14.82 -7.77
C VAL A 285 -27.85 -14.38 -8.28
N LEU A 286 -28.33 -15.07 -9.31
CA LEU A 286 -29.63 -14.87 -9.92
C LEU A 286 -30.61 -15.97 -9.47
N PRO A 287 -31.80 -15.64 -8.95
CA PRO A 287 -32.77 -16.62 -8.48
C PRO A 287 -33.57 -17.17 -9.65
N VAL A 288 -33.24 -18.37 -10.16
CA VAL A 288 -34.04 -19.02 -11.20
C VAL A 288 -35.10 -19.90 -10.53
N GLY A 289 -36.37 -19.54 -10.72
CA GLY A 289 -37.55 -20.18 -10.15
C GLY A 289 -37.91 -19.79 -8.71
N ALA A 290 -36.93 -19.67 -7.80
CA ALA A 290 -37.14 -19.16 -6.44
C ALA A 290 -35.88 -18.51 -5.84
N GLY A 291 -36.06 -17.67 -4.83
CA GLY A 291 -34.97 -17.06 -4.06
C GLY A 291 -34.77 -15.56 -4.32
N GLU A 292 -33.67 -15.03 -3.80
CA GLU A 292 -33.30 -13.63 -3.92
C GLU A 292 -32.03 -13.44 -4.74
N SER A 293 -32.09 -12.37 -5.52
CA SER A 293 -30.98 -11.76 -6.24
C SER A 293 -29.94 -11.20 -5.26
N ARG A 294 -28.66 -11.59 -5.40
CA ARG A 294 -27.56 -11.14 -4.51
C ARG A 294 -26.30 -10.82 -5.29
N ALA A 295 -25.61 -9.77 -4.87
CA ALA A 295 -24.26 -9.44 -5.32
C ALA A 295 -23.33 -9.35 -4.10
N ARG A 296 -22.14 -9.96 -4.19
CA ARG A 296 -21.15 -9.96 -3.10
C ARG A 296 -19.78 -9.59 -3.65
N LEU A 297 -19.15 -8.56 -3.07
CA LEU A 297 -17.76 -8.22 -3.39
C LEU A 297 -16.83 -9.39 -3.02
N ARG A 298 -16.01 -9.80 -3.97
CA ARG A 298 -15.06 -10.91 -3.83
C ARG A 298 -13.62 -10.42 -3.82
N PHE A 299 -13.30 -9.46 -4.68
CA PHE A 299 -11.97 -8.89 -4.81
C PHE A 299 -12.04 -7.44 -5.30
N ARG A 300 -11.08 -6.63 -4.83
CA ARG A 300 -10.95 -5.23 -5.20
C ARG A 300 -9.47 -4.85 -5.15
N LEU A 301 -8.95 -4.46 -6.31
CA LEU A 301 -7.56 -4.01 -6.48
C LEU A 301 -7.41 -2.49 -6.30
N SER A 302 -8.46 -1.75 -6.58
CA SER A 302 -8.44 -0.28 -6.59
C SER A 302 -9.47 0.26 -5.61
N ARG A 303 -9.09 1.33 -4.90
CA ARG A 303 -10.02 2.00 -3.97
C ARG A 303 -10.92 2.99 -4.70
N THR A 304 -10.34 3.74 -5.64
CA THR A 304 -10.94 4.95 -6.22
C THR A 304 -10.98 4.97 -7.75
N PHE A 305 -10.44 3.96 -8.43
CA PHE A 305 -10.11 3.93 -9.87
C PHE A 305 -9.07 4.98 -10.33
N ALA A 306 -8.82 6.05 -9.55
CA ALA A 306 -7.77 7.04 -9.82
C ALA A 306 -6.35 6.48 -9.62
N ASP A 307 -6.21 5.37 -8.90
CA ASP A 307 -4.95 4.66 -8.59
C ASP A 307 -4.56 3.62 -9.65
N LEU A 308 -5.23 3.59 -10.82
CA LEU A 308 -5.06 2.55 -11.84
C LEU A 308 -3.95 2.82 -12.86
N GLU A 309 -3.44 4.05 -12.97
CA GLU A 309 -2.41 4.42 -13.96
C GLU A 309 -1.19 3.47 -13.97
N PRO A 310 -0.64 3.01 -12.81
CA PRO A 310 0.51 2.12 -12.81
C PRO A 310 0.29 0.81 -13.58
N LEU A 311 -0.96 0.37 -13.74
CA LEU A 311 -1.33 -0.94 -14.29
C LEU A 311 -1.09 -1.10 -15.80
N SER A 312 -0.86 -0.01 -16.52
CA SER A 312 -0.65 0.00 -17.97
C SER A 312 0.55 -0.86 -18.43
N SER A 313 1.46 -1.21 -17.53
CA SER A 313 2.61 -2.08 -17.82
C SER A 313 2.28 -3.58 -17.89
N ARG A 314 1.09 -4.00 -17.44
CA ARG A 314 0.70 -5.42 -17.41
C ARG A 314 0.26 -5.86 -18.78
N VAL A 315 0.76 -7.02 -19.20
CA VAL A 315 0.49 -7.58 -20.53
C VAL A 315 -0.52 -8.72 -20.50
N ALA A 316 -0.69 -9.35 -19.34
CA ALA A 316 -1.70 -10.35 -19.10
C ALA A 316 -2.07 -10.42 -17.61
N SER A 317 -3.24 -11.00 -17.35
CA SER A 317 -3.68 -11.36 -16.00
C SER A 317 -4.27 -12.76 -15.95
N VAL A 318 -4.21 -13.36 -14.77
CA VAL A 318 -4.98 -14.55 -14.40
C VAL A 318 -5.78 -14.23 -13.14
N LEU A 319 -7.11 -14.24 -13.25
CA LEU A 319 -8.04 -14.04 -12.13
C LEU A 319 -8.54 -15.41 -11.65
N VAL A 320 -8.03 -15.88 -10.52
CA VAL A 320 -8.36 -17.17 -9.89
C VAL A 320 -9.66 -17.07 -9.10
N LEU A 321 -10.66 -17.87 -9.49
CA LEU A 321 -12.03 -17.88 -8.99
C LEU A 321 -12.40 -19.28 -8.50
N GLY A 322 -11.59 -19.84 -7.60
CA GLY A 322 -11.74 -21.22 -7.12
C GLY A 322 -11.04 -22.20 -8.06
N GLU A 323 -11.78 -23.15 -8.62
CA GLU A 323 -11.23 -24.20 -9.51
C GLU A 323 -11.05 -23.74 -10.97
N ARG A 324 -11.37 -22.48 -11.28
CA ARG A 324 -11.27 -21.91 -12.62
C ARG A 324 -10.61 -20.54 -12.55
N ALA A 325 -10.06 -20.08 -13.66
CA ALA A 325 -9.56 -18.73 -13.79
C ALA A 325 -10.03 -18.04 -15.08
N LEU A 326 -10.18 -16.72 -15.03
CA LEU A 326 -10.31 -15.88 -16.21
C LEU A 326 -8.92 -15.39 -16.62
N VAL A 327 -8.54 -15.62 -17.87
CA VAL A 327 -7.25 -15.20 -18.43
C VAL A 327 -7.48 -14.07 -19.42
N ALA A 328 -6.80 -12.95 -19.22
CA ALA A 328 -6.86 -11.79 -20.10
C ALA A 328 -5.46 -11.45 -20.63
N SER A 329 -5.34 -11.15 -21.92
CA SER A 329 -4.04 -10.77 -22.53
C SER A 329 -4.18 -9.80 -23.71
N GLY A 330 -5.22 -8.95 -23.73
CA GLY A 330 -5.48 -8.00 -24.82
C GLY A 330 -6.58 -8.42 -25.80
N GLY A 331 -7.39 -9.43 -25.45
CA GLY A 331 -8.61 -9.84 -26.15
C GLY A 331 -9.75 -10.07 -25.16
N LEU A 332 -10.82 -10.75 -25.59
CA LEU A 332 -11.87 -11.23 -24.67
C LEU A 332 -11.27 -12.18 -23.64
N PRO A 333 -11.54 -12.00 -22.33
CA PRO A 333 -11.09 -12.95 -21.33
C PRO A 333 -11.71 -14.33 -21.56
N SER A 334 -10.91 -15.37 -21.33
CA SER A 334 -11.34 -16.75 -21.52
C SER A 334 -11.21 -17.54 -20.22
N TRP A 335 -12.15 -18.46 -19.99
CA TRP A 335 -12.06 -19.40 -18.88
C TRP A 335 -10.97 -20.44 -19.10
N THR A 336 -10.24 -20.73 -18.04
CA THR A 336 -9.42 -21.94 -17.90
C THR A 336 -9.80 -22.72 -16.64
N SER A 337 -9.60 -24.03 -16.67
CA SER A 337 -9.63 -24.89 -15.49
C SER A 337 -8.29 -24.80 -14.74
N LEU A 338 -8.33 -24.70 -13.42
CA LEU A 338 -7.17 -24.81 -12.54
C LEU A 338 -6.98 -26.22 -11.98
N ASP A 339 -7.73 -27.20 -12.49
CA ASP A 339 -7.48 -28.59 -12.18
C ASP A 339 -6.12 -29.01 -12.75
N LEU A 340 -5.12 -29.11 -11.87
CA LEU A 340 -3.79 -29.63 -12.19
C LEU A 340 -3.69 -31.16 -12.06
N GLY A 341 -4.76 -31.84 -11.62
CA GLY A 341 -4.73 -33.26 -11.27
C GLY A 341 -3.64 -33.57 -10.24
N ASP A 342 -2.95 -34.69 -10.45
CA ASP A 342 -1.87 -35.19 -9.60
C ASP A 342 -0.49 -34.56 -9.92
N LEU A 343 -0.45 -33.46 -10.68
CA LEU A 343 0.83 -32.82 -11.00
C LEU A 343 1.53 -32.34 -9.72
N PRO A 344 2.83 -32.65 -9.54
CA PRO A 344 3.59 -32.20 -8.39
C PRO A 344 3.63 -30.67 -8.33
N ARG A 345 3.35 -30.11 -7.15
CA ARG A 345 3.35 -28.65 -6.90
C ARG A 345 4.54 -28.20 -6.06
N SER A 346 5.28 -29.16 -5.51
CA SER A 346 6.43 -28.93 -4.65
C SER A 346 7.71 -28.74 -5.48
N LEU A 347 8.60 -27.91 -4.96
CA LEU A 347 9.97 -27.84 -5.42
C LEU A 347 10.70 -29.18 -5.20
N PRO A 348 11.74 -29.48 -5.99
CA PRO A 348 12.57 -30.66 -5.78
C PRO A 348 13.22 -30.60 -4.39
N ALA A 349 13.47 -31.78 -3.81
CA ALA A 349 14.20 -31.87 -2.55
C ALA A 349 15.58 -31.22 -2.69
N LEU A 350 15.94 -30.39 -1.71
CA LEU A 350 17.24 -29.75 -1.68
C LEU A 350 18.33 -30.77 -1.38
N SER A 351 19.29 -30.88 -2.29
CA SER A 351 20.47 -31.73 -2.16
C SER A 351 21.67 -31.09 -2.84
N GLY A 352 22.87 -31.41 -2.37
CA GLY A 352 24.14 -31.01 -3.00
C GLY A 352 24.43 -29.51 -2.97
N LEU A 353 23.90 -28.77 -1.99
CA LEU A 353 24.22 -27.36 -1.81
C LEU A 353 25.61 -27.20 -1.18
N ASP A 354 26.41 -26.29 -1.72
CA ASP A 354 27.65 -25.84 -1.09
C ASP A 354 27.38 -24.83 0.04
N PRO A 355 28.40 -24.39 0.83
CA PRO A 355 28.22 -23.41 1.89
C PRO A 355 27.69 -22.03 1.46
N TRP A 356 27.67 -21.75 0.15
CA TRP A 356 27.16 -20.52 -0.46
C TRP A 356 25.82 -20.73 -1.17
N TYR A 357 25.16 -21.85 -0.87
CA TYR A 357 23.88 -22.27 -1.44
C TYR A 357 23.92 -22.53 -2.94
N GLY A 358 25.11 -22.77 -3.51
CA GLY A 358 25.30 -23.08 -4.91
C GLY A 358 25.21 -24.58 -5.21
N LYS A 359 25.03 -24.91 -6.49
CA LYS A 359 25.15 -26.28 -7.02
C LYS A 359 26.08 -26.32 -8.21
N ASP A 360 26.71 -27.48 -8.43
CA ASP A 360 27.45 -27.70 -9.67
C ASP A 360 26.53 -27.66 -10.90
N PHE A 361 27.12 -27.41 -12.07
CA PHE A 361 26.38 -27.22 -13.31
C PHE A 361 25.51 -28.43 -13.70
N PRO A 362 25.97 -29.70 -13.58
CA PRO A 362 25.13 -30.87 -13.83
C PRO A 362 23.91 -30.96 -12.90
N SER A 363 24.10 -30.78 -11.59
CA SER A 363 23.00 -30.86 -10.61
C SER A 363 21.99 -29.75 -10.82
N PHE A 364 22.46 -28.53 -11.11
CA PHE A 364 21.61 -27.41 -11.50
C PHE A 364 20.77 -27.72 -12.75
N CYS A 365 21.39 -28.25 -13.81
CA CYS A 365 20.66 -28.61 -15.03
C CYS A 365 19.60 -29.69 -14.78
N ALA A 366 19.91 -30.66 -13.91
CA ALA A 366 18.96 -31.70 -13.53
C ALA A 366 17.74 -31.12 -12.79
N ASP A 367 17.94 -30.26 -11.79
CA ASP A 367 16.84 -29.60 -11.08
C ASP A 367 16.01 -28.73 -12.02
N LEU A 368 16.67 -27.94 -12.88
CA LEU A 368 16.01 -27.07 -13.83
C LEU A 368 15.17 -27.89 -14.83
N ALA A 369 15.66 -29.04 -15.30
CA ALA A 369 14.91 -29.93 -16.19
C ALA A 369 13.69 -30.56 -15.49
N VAL A 370 13.82 -30.97 -14.22
CA VAL A 370 12.69 -31.48 -13.42
C VAL A 370 11.59 -30.41 -13.29
N LEU A 371 11.97 -29.19 -12.94
CA LEU A 371 11.05 -28.06 -12.82
C LEU A 371 10.44 -27.67 -14.16
N ALA A 372 11.22 -27.66 -15.25
CA ALA A 372 10.72 -27.30 -16.58
C ALA A 372 9.67 -28.30 -17.07
N ARG A 373 9.88 -29.60 -16.81
CA ARG A 373 8.90 -30.64 -17.12
C ARG A 373 7.60 -30.45 -16.33
N GLN A 374 7.70 -30.23 -15.03
CA GLN A 374 6.52 -29.97 -14.18
C GLN A 374 5.78 -28.71 -14.63
N GLY A 375 6.50 -27.60 -14.82
CA GLY A 375 5.96 -26.32 -15.26
C GLY A 375 5.34 -26.37 -16.66
N SER A 376 5.92 -27.13 -17.58
CA SER A 376 5.42 -27.33 -18.95
C SER A 376 4.12 -28.12 -18.95
N ALA A 377 4.04 -29.16 -18.11
CA ALA A 377 2.82 -29.93 -17.90
C ALA A 377 1.71 -29.07 -17.27
N MET A 378 2.03 -28.24 -16.28
CA MET A 378 1.09 -27.27 -15.70
C MET A 378 0.61 -26.27 -16.75
N TYR A 379 1.53 -25.65 -17.50
CA TYR A 379 1.18 -24.69 -18.55
C TYR A 379 0.25 -25.31 -19.61
N SER A 380 0.58 -26.52 -20.07
CA SER A 380 -0.23 -27.22 -21.09
C SER A 380 -1.64 -27.55 -20.57
N ARG A 381 -1.76 -27.95 -19.29
CA ARG A 381 -3.05 -28.26 -18.67
C ARG A 381 -3.90 -27.01 -18.42
N LEU A 382 -3.27 -25.92 -18.01
CA LEU A 382 -3.94 -24.64 -17.78
C LEU A 382 -4.34 -23.97 -19.10
N PHE A 383 -3.45 -23.82 -20.08
CA PHE A 383 -3.72 -22.92 -21.20
C PHE A 383 -4.02 -23.64 -22.52
N GLY A 384 -3.71 -24.93 -22.64
CA GLY A 384 -3.97 -25.76 -23.82
C GLY A 384 -3.25 -25.33 -25.11
N SER A 385 -2.62 -24.15 -25.14
CA SER A 385 -1.98 -23.56 -26.32
C SER A 385 -0.84 -22.62 -25.95
N SER A 386 0.12 -22.42 -26.87
CA SER A 386 1.24 -21.48 -26.69
C SER A 386 0.87 -20.01 -26.92
N ALA A 387 -0.38 -19.71 -27.32
CA ALA A 387 -0.78 -18.37 -27.77
C ALA A 387 -0.55 -17.28 -26.71
N LEU A 388 -0.86 -17.60 -25.44
CA LEU A 388 -0.61 -16.69 -24.31
C LEU A 388 0.89 -16.45 -24.12
N ALA A 389 1.69 -17.51 -24.00
CA ALA A 389 3.15 -17.44 -23.88
C ALA A 389 3.78 -16.64 -25.02
N ASP A 390 3.39 -16.92 -26.26
CA ASP A 390 3.92 -16.23 -27.43
C ASP A 390 3.58 -14.74 -27.40
N ARG A 391 2.38 -14.38 -26.92
CA ARG A 391 2.00 -12.97 -26.74
C ARG A 391 2.82 -12.28 -25.66
N ILE A 392 2.96 -12.90 -24.48
CA ILE A 392 3.78 -12.37 -23.37
C ILE A 392 5.21 -12.13 -23.84
N ARG A 393 5.83 -13.12 -24.50
CA ARG A 393 7.19 -13.01 -25.05
C ARG A 393 7.31 -11.91 -26.11
N ARG A 394 6.35 -11.79 -27.02
CA ARG A 394 6.36 -10.72 -28.04
C ARG A 394 6.29 -9.33 -27.39
N LEU A 395 5.44 -9.15 -26.40
CA LEU A 395 5.28 -7.86 -25.71
C LEU A 395 6.54 -7.50 -24.89
N ALA A 396 7.14 -8.48 -24.20
CA ALA A 396 8.42 -8.27 -23.50
C ALA A 396 9.55 -7.86 -24.47
N ARG A 397 9.61 -8.47 -25.66
CA ARG A 397 10.57 -8.09 -26.71
C ARG A 397 10.31 -6.69 -27.24
N ALA A 398 9.07 -6.36 -27.58
CA ALA A 398 8.70 -5.06 -28.14
C ALA A 398 8.94 -3.91 -27.16
N GLY A 399 8.69 -4.13 -25.86
CA GLY A 399 8.89 -3.11 -24.83
C GLY A 399 10.30 -3.01 -24.27
N GLY A 400 11.20 -3.94 -24.60
CA GLY A 400 12.56 -4.00 -24.02
C GLY A 400 12.59 -4.20 -22.49
N ARG A 401 11.46 -4.55 -21.88
CA ARG A 401 11.28 -4.73 -20.44
C ARG A 401 10.62 -6.09 -20.14
N PRO A 402 10.91 -6.73 -19.00
CA PRO A 402 10.19 -7.93 -18.60
C PRO A 402 8.69 -7.68 -18.61
N ALA A 403 7.92 -8.67 -19.06
CA ALA A 403 6.46 -8.60 -19.04
C ALA A 403 5.93 -8.56 -17.60
N GLY A 404 5.00 -7.64 -17.30
CA GLY A 404 4.24 -7.66 -16.05
C GLY A 404 3.05 -8.62 -16.15
N LEU A 405 2.97 -9.59 -15.24
CA LEU A 405 1.86 -10.56 -15.15
C LEU A 405 1.19 -10.44 -13.78
N MET A 406 -0.10 -10.10 -13.79
CA MET A 406 -0.90 -10.06 -12.57
C MET A 406 -1.64 -11.37 -12.34
N ILE A 407 -1.52 -11.92 -11.15
CA ILE A 407 -2.30 -13.05 -10.70
C ILE A 407 -3.21 -12.56 -9.56
N ALA A 408 -4.50 -12.37 -9.84
CA ALA A 408 -5.47 -11.95 -8.84
C ALA A 408 -6.15 -13.19 -8.25
N GLU A 409 -5.94 -13.46 -6.97
CA GLU A 409 -6.52 -14.63 -6.30
C GLU A 409 -7.65 -14.22 -5.35
N VAL A 410 -8.88 -14.58 -5.70
CA VAL A 410 -10.04 -14.39 -4.81
C VAL A 410 -10.01 -15.39 -3.65
N VAL A 411 -9.50 -16.59 -3.95
CA VAL A 411 -9.23 -17.66 -3.01
C VAL A 411 -7.82 -18.13 -3.33
N PRO A 412 -6.93 -18.31 -2.33
CA PRO A 412 -5.57 -18.79 -2.56
C PRO A 412 -5.58 -20.03 -3.44
N GLY A 413 -4.84 -19.95 -4.55
CA GLY A 413 -4.76 -21.01 -5.54
C GLY A 413 -3.66 -22.02 -5.20
N PRO A 414 -3.74 -23.25 -5.68
CA PRO A 414 -2.67 -24.24 -5.51
C PRO A 414 -1.54 -24.10 -6.56
N VAL A 415 -1.64 -23.12 -7.47
CA VAL A 415 -0.77 -23.04 -8.64
C VAL A 415 0.52 -22.30 -8.26
N PRO A 416 1.70 -22.94 -8.34
CA PRO A 416 2.96 -22.26 -8.09
C PRO A 416 3.33 -21.42 -9.31
N TRP A 417 2.75 -20.24 -9.45
CA TRP A 417 2.88 -19.36 -10.62
C TRP A 417 4.34 -19.10 -11.07
N PRO A 418 5.33 -18.94 -10.17
CA PRO A 418 6.73 -18.81 -10.59
C PRO A 418 7.27 -20.02 -11.37
N LEU A 419 6.73 -21.22 -11.14
CA LEU A 419 7.16 -22.48 -11.76
C LEU A 419 6.53 -22.76 -13.12
N ILE A 420 5.52 -22.00 -13.53
CA ILE A 420 4.93 -22.15 -14.86
C ILE A 420 6.01 -22.00 -15.93
N TYR A 421 6.18 -23.04 -16.75
CA TYR A 421 7.19 -23.10 -17.80
C TYR A 421 6.50 -23.09 -19.17
N ASP A 422 6.73 -22.03 -19.93
CA ASP A 422 5.91 -21.70 -21.10
C ASP A 422 6.55 -22.05 -22.46
N LEU A 423 7.64 -22.83 -22.42
CA LEU A 423 8.25 -23.45 -23.59
C LEU A 423 7.88 -24.94 -23.65
N PRO A 424 7.74 -25.53 -24.85
CA PRO A 424 7.52 -26.97 -24.97
C PRO A 424 8.68 -27.74 -24.30
N PHE A 425 8.34 -28.58 -23.33
CA PHE A 425 9.33 -29.43 -22.66
C PHE A 425 8.72 -30.78 -22.27
N THR A 426 9.40 -31.86 -22.65
CA THR A 426 8.99 -33.25 -22.41
C THR A 426 10.16 -34.09 -21.93
N ASP A 427 9.87 -35.29 -21.42
CA ASP A 427 10.91 -36.29 -21.17
C ASP A 427 11.65 -36.67 -22.47
N GLY A 428 12.93 -37.01 -22.33
CA GLY A 428 13.81 -37.39 -23.44
C GLY A 428 15.00 -36.46 -23.61
N PRO A 429 15.77 -36.60 -24.71
CA PRO A 429 16.89 -35.72 -24.98
C PRO A 429 16.40 -34.28 -25.18
N TYR A 430 17.05 -33.34 -24.52
CA TYR A 430 16.81 -31.91 -24.65
C TYR A 430 18.11 -31.18 -24.96
N ARG A 431 17.98 -30.02 -25.61
CA ARG A 431 19.11 -29.11 -25.83
C ARG A 431 19.12 -28.06 -24.73
N LEU A 432 20.30 -27.74 -24.20
CA LEU A 432 20.47 -26.57 -23.33
C LEU A 432 20.43 -25.30 -24.18
N CYS A 433 19.60 -24.34 -23.78
CA CYS A 433 19.68 -22.99 -24.31
C CYS A 433 21.03 -22.37 -23.90
N ALA A 434 21.64 -21.56 -24.77
CA ALA A 434 22.90 -20.86 -24.44
C ALA A 434 22.78 -19.98 -23.19
N SER A 435 21.57 -19.50 -22.88
CA SER A 435 21.27 -18.76 -21.65
C SER A 435 21.52 -19.55 -20.37
N VAL A 436 21.45 -20.89 -20.40
CA VAL A 436 21.79 -21.75 -19.25
C VAL A 436 23.27 -21.57 -18.89
N GLY A 437 24.16 -21.60 -19.89
CA GLY A 437 25.59 -21.38 -19.68
C GLY A 437 25.95 -19.92 -19.40
N GLN A 438 25.18 -18.97 -19.92
CA GLN A 438 25.45 -17.54 -19.73
C GLN A 438 25.04 -17.03 -18.33
N PHE A 439 23.86 -17.43 -17.86
CA PHE A 439 23.24 -16.90 -16.63
C PHE A 439 23.13 -17.94 -15.51
N GLY A 440 23.53 -19.19 -15.74
CA GLY A 440 23.61 -20.23 -14.72
C GLY A 440 24.95 -20.23 -13.97
N PRO A 441 25.25 -21.31 -13.22
CA PRO A 441 26.49 -21.42 -12.45
C PRO A 441 27.71 -21.39 -13.38
N PHE A 442 28.72 -20.61 -12.99
CA PHE A 442 29.95 -20.34 -13.74
C PHE A 442 29.77 -19.56 -15.06
N GLY A 443 28.57 -19.01 -15.29
CA GLY A 443 28.33 -18.14 -16.44
C GLY A 443 29.10 -16.82 -16.36
N ALA A 444 29.23 -16.15 -17.50
CA ALA A 444 29.89 -14.84 -17.58
C ALA A 444 29.18 -13.75 -16.76
N GLY A 445 27.93 -14.00 -16.35
CA GLY A 445 27.10 -13.04 -15.62
C GLY A 445 26.65 -11.88 -16.51
N GLY A 446 26.35 -10.76 -15.85
CA GLY A 446 25.92 -9.52 -16.50
C GLY A 446 24.47 -9.14 -16.20
N GLU A 447 24.02 -8.06 -16.84
CA GLU A 447 22.64 -7.61 -16.73
C GLU A 447 21.69 -8.66 -17.35
N VAL A 448 20.68 -9.06 -16.58
CA VAL A 448 19.70 -10.04 -17.04
C VAL A 448 18.70 -9.36 -17.98
N PRO A 449 18.66 -9.74 -19.27
CA PRO A 449 17.77 -9.11 -20.22
C PRO A 449 16.28 -9.35 -19.89
N ALA A 450 15.42 -8.54 -20.50
CA ALA A 450 13.97 -8.67 -20.41
C ALA A 450 13.42 -10.00 -20.97
N HIS A 451 14.13 -10.59 -21.92
CA HIS A 451 13.76 -11.81 -22.62
C HIS A 451 15.03 -12.60 -22.97
N CYS A 452 14.88 -13.89 -23.28
CA CYS A 452 16.00 -14.72 -23.69
C CYS A 452 16.67 -14.13 -24.96
N PRO A 453 18.00 -13.91 -24.97
CA PRO A 453 18.71 -13.39 -26.15
C PRO A 453 18.82 -14.43 -27.28
N VAL A 454 18.54 -15.71 -26.99
CA VAL A 454 18.58 -16.78 -28.00
C VAL A 454 17.27 -16.78 -28.81
N SER A 455 17.38 -16.71 -30.14
CA SER A 455 16.21 -16.64 -31.02
C SER A 455 15.47 -17.97 -31.15
N ASP A 456 16.19 -19.09 -31.16
CA ASP A 456 15.64 -20.42 -31.41
C ASP A 456 15.37 -21.23 -30.12
N HIS A 457 14.08 -21.41 -29.85
CA HIS A 457 13.56 -22.32 -28.82
C HIS A 457 12.65 -23.40 -29.44
N SER A 458 12.86 -23.75 -30.70
CA SER A 458 12.13 -24.84 -31.34
C SER A 458 12.54 -26.20 -30.75
N GLY A 459 11.57 -27.10 -30.58
CA GLY A 459 11.80 -28.44 -30.02
C GLY A 459 11.91 -28.47 -28.50
N ASN A 460 12.56 -29.51 -27.97
CA ASN A 460 12.72 -29.76 -26.53
C ASN A 460 13.95 -29.00 -26.00
N VAL A 461 13.76 -27.75 -25.60
CA VAL A 461 14.85 -26.85 -25.15
C VAL A 461 14.68 -26.46 -23.69
N LEU A 462 15.72 -26.67 -22.90
CA LEU A 462 15.78 -26.20 -21.51
C LEU A 462 16.32 -24.77 -21.46
N CYS A 463 15.50 -23.82 -21.02
CA CYS A 463 15.84 -22.41 -20.96
C CYS A 463 15.29 -21.76 -19.67
N PRO A 464 16.10 -21.07 -18.85
CA PRO A 464 15.60 -20.43 -17.63
C PRO A 464 14.52 -19.37 -17.91
N PHE A 465 14.56 -18.72 -19.07
CA PHE A 465 13.54 -17.77 -19.50
C PHE A 465 12.20 -18.43 -19.89
N GLY A 466 12.06 -19.75 -19.84
CA GLY A 466 10.77 -20.42 -19.95
C GLY A 466 9.94 -20.29 -18.67
N PHE A 467 10.57 -20.09 -17.51
CA PHE A 467 9.87 -19.92 -16.24
C PHE A 467 9.30 -18.51 -16.09
N TRP A 468 8.01 -18.41 -15.79
CA TRP A 468 7.34 -17.14 -15.51
C TRP A 468 8.00 -16.36 -14.37
N GLY A 469 8.49 -17.07 -13.34
CA GLY A 469 9.21 -16.45 -12.22
C GLY A 469 10.54 -15.77 -12.59
N LEU A 470 11.12 -16.11 -13.75
CA LEU A 470 12.39 -15.55 -14.24
C LEU A 470 12.19 -14.61 -15.43
N SER A 471 11.32 -14.97 -16.37
CA SER A 471 11.10 -14.21 -17.61
C SER A 471 10.21 -12.98 -17.41
N SER A 472 9.36 -13.01 -16.39
CA SER A 472 8.34 -11.99 -16.14
C SER A 472 8.48 -11.40 -14.74
N VAL A 473 7.83 -10.25 -14.53
CA VAL A 473 7.60 -9.68 -13.20
C VAL A 473 6.21 -10.12 -12.76
N LEU A 474 6.18 -11.01 -11.77
CA LEU A 474 4.94 -11.57 -11.21
C LEU A 474 4.49 -10.77 -10.00
N GLU A 475 3.18 -10.51 -9.93
CA GLU A 475 2.52 -9.93 -8.76
C GLU A 475 1.24 -10.69 -8.42
N GLN A 476 0.98 -10.84 -7.12
CA GLN A 476 -0.19 -11.52 -6.57
C GLN A 476 -0.92 -10.64 -5.54
N PRO A 477 -1.52 -9.49 -5.95
CA PRO A 477 -2.10 -8.56 -5.00
C PRO A 477 -3.22 -9.22 -4.19
N ALA A 478 -3.09 -9.17 -2.86
CA ALA A 478 -4.11 -9.67 -1.92
C ALA A 478 -5.11 -8.58 -1.48
N GLY A 479 -4.93 -7.35 -1.98
CA GLY A 479 -5.74 -6.19 -1.65
C GLY A 479 -5.39 -5.00 -2.55
N PRO A 480 -5.78 -3.78 -2.14
CA PRO A 480 -5.53 -2.60 -2.94
C PRO A 480 -4.04 -2.36 -3.20
N LEU A 481 -3.70 -1.92 -4.41
CA LEU A 481 -2.30 -1.63 -4.74
C LEU A 481 -1.79 -0.42 -3.99
N VAL A 482 -0.53 -0.51 -3.60
CA VAL A 482 0.23 0.59 -2.99
C VAL A 482 1.40 0.87 -3.91
N ALA A 483 1.48 2.09 -4.45
CA ALA A 483 2.58 2.49 -5.32
C ALA A 483 3.88 2.75 -4.54
N GLY A 484 3.74 3.29 -3.32
CA GLY A 484 4.87 3.63 -2.44
C GLY A 484 4.57 3.38 -0.98
N ILE A 485 5.55 2.87 -0.22
CA ILE A 485 5.42 2.61 1.22
C ILE A 485 5.27 3.90 2.03
N SER A 486 6.04 4.93 1.66
CA SER A 486 6.00 6.26 2.27
C SER A 486 6.12 7.33 1.21
N ALA A 487 5.30 8.38 1.33
CA ALA A 487 5.40 9.57 0.50
C ALA A 487 6.56 10.50 0.93
N ARG A 488 7.08 10.35 2.16
CA ARG A 488 8.11 11.24 2.72
C ARG A 488 9.52 10.69 2.50
N PRO A 489 10.50 11.57 2.16
CA PRO A 489 11.90 11.20 2.11
C PRO A 489 12.41 10.98 3.54
N ARG A 490 12.43 9.72 3.97
CA ARG A 490 13.00 9.28 5.24
C ARG A 490 14.02 8.16 4.99
N PRO A 491 14.98 7.95 5.91
CA PRO A 491 15.84 6.78 5.89
C PRO A 491 15.02 5.50 5.72
N PHE A 492 15.61 4.53 5.03
CA PHE A 492 15.03 3.20 4.90
C PHE A 492 15.09 2.52 6.27
N GLU A 493 13.96 2.00 6.74
CA GLU A 493 13.87 1.35 8.06
C GLU A 493 13.28 -0.06 7.95
N VAL A 494 14.00 -1.04 8.47
CA VAL A 494 13.65 -2.46 8.55
C VAL A 494 13.51 -2.84 10.02
N SER A 495 12.30 -3.25 10.41
CA SER A 495 12.06 -3.88 11.71
C SER A 495 12.02 -5.39 11.55
N MET A 496 13.01 -6.06 12.12
CA MET A 496 13.15 -7.51 12.09
C MET A 496 12.62 -8.13 13.37
N ALA A 497 11.59 -8.96 13.24
CA ALA A 497 11.04 -9.75 14.34
C ALA A 497 11.49 -11.21 14.20
N VAL A 498 12.07 -11.75 15.28
CA VAL A 498 12.69 -13.08 15.27
C VAL A 498 11.99 -14.02 16.23
N ASP A 499 11.57 -15.20 15.75
CA ASP A 499 11.11 -16.28 16.62
C ASP A 499 12.28 -16.77 17.49
N ALA A 500 12.09 -16.77 18.81
CA ALA A 500 13.08 -17.26 19.78
C ALA A 500 13.46 -18.75 19.58
N GLY A 501 12.64 -19.53 18.86
CA GLY A 501 12.90 -20.91 18.48
C GLY A 501 13.76 -21.11 17.22
N MET A 502 14.18 -20.04 16.54
CA MET A 502 15.11 -20.13 15.41
C MET A 502 16.51 -20.54 15.86
N ASP A 503 17.31 -21.15 14.97
CA ASP A 503 18.71 -21.44 15.27
C ASP A 503 19.47 -20.13 15.49
N ARG A 504 20.00 -19.95 16.70
CA ARG A 504 20.66 -18.70 17.09
C ARG A 504 21.89 -18.38 16.24
N SER A 505 22.69 -19.39 15.88
CA SER A 505 23.92 -19.20 15.12
C SER A 505 23.63 -18.77 13.67
N LEU A 506 22.60 -19.37 13.06
CA LEU A 506 22.15 -18.99 11.72
C LEU A 506 21.46 -17.63 11.72
N THR A 507 20.71 -17.31 12.78
CA THR A 507 20.11 -15.99 12.98
C THR A 507 21.17 -14.90 13.10
N GLU A 508 22.19 -15.10 13.95
CA GLU A 508 23.29 -14.13 14.13
C GLU A 508 24.07 -13.91 12.83
N ARG A 509 24.29 -14.98 12.05
CA ARG A 509 24.87 -14.88 10.71
C ARG A 509 23.99 -14.06 9.78
N HIS A 510 22.70 -14.36 9.69
CA HIS A 510 21.75 -13.63 8.85
C HIS A 510 21.69 -12.14 9.22
N VAL A 511 21.61 -11.80 10.50
CA VAL A 511 21.64 -10.39 10.96
C VAL A 511 22.96 -9.72 10.55
N THR A 512 24.09 -10.39 10.71
CA THR A 512 25.40 -9.86 10.30
C THR A 512 25.47 -9.62 8.78
N GLU A 513 24.99 -10.57 7.98
CA GLU A 513 24.91 -10.43 6.53
C GLU A 513 23.97 -9.29 6.12
N LEU A 514 22.81 -9.17 6.76
CA LEU A 514 21.85 -8.10 6.51
C LEU A 514 22.46 -6.73 6.81
N MET A 515 23.18 -6.57 7.91
CA MET A 515 23.92 -5.35 8.27
C MET A 515 25.12 -5.06 7.36
N SER A 516 25.59 -6.05 6.59
CA SER A 516 26.63 -5.83 5.57
C SER A 516 26.04 -5.33 4.24
N MET A 517 24.77 -5.63 3.99
CA MET A 517 24.04 -5.25 2.78
C MET A 517 23.26 -3.93 2.92
N LEU A 518 22.91 -3.58 4.16
CA LEU A 518 22.15 -2.38 4.51
C LEU A 518 22.95 -1.50 5.48
N ALA A 519 22.59 -0.22 5.57
CA ALA A 519 23.13 0.63 6.63
C ALA A 519 22.75 0.02 8.01
N PRO A 520 23.69 -0.13 8.96
CA PRO A 520 23.39 -0.74 10.26
C PRO A 520 22.25 -0.04 11.01
N GLU A 521 22.11 1.27 10.83
CA GLU A 521 21.08 2.11 11.45
C GLU A 521 19.69 1.87 10.83
N ALA A 522 19.64 1.29 9.63
CA ALA A 522 18.39 0.94 8.95
C ALA A 522 17.76 -0.34 9.50
N VAL A 523 18.47 -1.12 10.31
CA VAL A 523 18.00 -2.44 10.77
C VAL A 523 17.86 -2.45 12.29
N SER A 524 16.64 -2.59 12.77
CA SER A 524 16.35 -2.92 14.16
C SER A 524 15.88 -4.36 14.25
N SER A 525 16.41 -5.15 15.19
CA SER A 525 16.01 -6.55 15.38
C SER A 525 15.59 -6.83 16.82
N ALA A 526 14.52 -7.60 17.02
CA ALA A 526 14.08 -8.07 18.32
C ALA A 526 13.61 -9.53 18.26
N TYR A 527 13.95 -10.32 19.28
CA TYR A 527 13.34 -11.63 19.52
C TYR A 527 11.97 -11.44 20.15
N VAL A 528 10.95 -12.11 19.61
CA VAL A 528 9.56 -11.95 20.04
C VAL A 528 8.85 -13.30 20.12
N SER A 529 7.92 -13.41 21.07
CA SER A 529 6.89 -14.45 21.06
C SER A 529 5.71 -14.06 20.16
N PRO A 530 4.81 -14.99 19.77
CA PRO A 530 3.63 -14.66 18.99
C PRO A 530 2.75 -13.58 19.65
N SER A 531 2.58 -13.65 20.98
CA SER A 531 1.81 -12.65 21.73
C SER A 531 2.49 -11.27 21.82
N GLU A 532 3.82 -11.20 21.72
CA GLU A 532 4.57 -9.94 21.72
C GLU A 532 4.70 -9.34 20.32
N LEU A 533 4.56 -10.15 19.26
CA LEU A 533 4.75 -9.72 17.88
C LEU A 533 3.79 -8.59 17.50
N GLY A 534 2.51 -8.66 17.90
CA GLY A 534 1.55 -7.58 17.62
C GLY A 534 1.99 -6.23 18.19
N LEU A 535 2.54 -6.22 19.41
CA LEU A 535 3.10 -5.00 20.02
C LEU A 535 4.39 -4.55 19.36
N ALA A 536 5.25 -5.49 18.95
CA ALA A 536 6.49 -5.17 18.23
C ALA A 536 6.24 -4.56 16.84
N LEU A 537 5.11 -4.93 16.21
CA LEU A 537 4.67 -4.39 14.92
C LEU A 537 3.75 -3.17 15.08
N ALA A 538 3.52 -2.69 16.30
CA ALA A 538 2.55 -1.63 16.57
C ALA A 538 2.98 -0.24 16.04
N ASP A 539 4.28 -0.04 15.82
CA ASP A 539 4.80 1.22 15.30
C ASP A 539 4.44 1.40 13.80
N GLU A 540 4.37 2.65 13.32
CA GLU A 540 4.26 3.01 11.89
C GLU A 540 5.62 3.49 11.33
N SER A 541 6.70 3.39 12.11
CA SER A 541 8.03 3.88 11.75
C SER A 541 8.80 3.00 10.75
N MET A 542 8.36 1.79 10.44
CA MET A 542 9.10 0.91 9.54
C MET A 542 8.62 0.97 8.09
N ASP A 543 9.55 0.82 7.14
CA ASP A 543 9.21 0.55 5.74
C ASP A 543 9.01 -0.93 5.47
N VAL A 544 9.77 -1.76 6.16
CA VAL A 544 9.75 -3.20 6.00
C VAL A 544 9.60 -3.86 7.36
N VAL A 545 8.69 -4.83 7.42
CA VAL A 545 8.60 -5.81 8.50
C VAL A 545 9.27 -7.08 8.03
N HIS A 546 10.45 -7.40 8.57
CA HIS A 546 11.16 -8.64 8.27
C HIS A 546 10.81 -9.70 9.31
N LEU A 547 10.03 -10.70 8.93
CA LEU A 547 9.60 -11.78 9.81
C LEU A 547 10.50 -13.00 9.65
N HIS A 548 11.30 -13.24 10.68
CA HIS A 548 12.25 -14.34 10.73
C HIS A 548 11.78 -15.43 11.69
N PHE A 549 10.91 -16.31 11.21
CA PHE A 549 10.28 -17.33 12.03
C PHE A 549 10.24 -18.71 11.37
N ARG A 550 9.91 -19.74 12.15
CA ARG A 550 9.60 -21.10 11.67
C ARG A 550 8.18 -21.18 11.14
N GLU A 551 7.93 -22.16 10.27
CA GLU A 551 6.58 -22.47 9.83
C GLU A 551 5.66 -22.79 11.04
N GLY A 552 4.45 -22.22 11.03
CA GLY A 552 3.48 -22.37 12.11
C GLY A 552 3.72 -21.51 13.35
N PHE A 553 4.73 -20.63 13.36
CA PHE A 553 4.95 -19.67 14.46
C PHE A 553 3.79 -18.67 14.62
N LEU A 554 3.20 -18.25 13.49
CA LEU A 554 2.10 -17.30 13.44
C LEU A 554 0.99 -17.87 12.55
N ASP A 555 -0.26 -17.75 12.99
CA ASP A 555 -1.45 -18.07 12.21
C ASP A 555 -2.36 -16.84 12.08
N ALA A 556 -3.40 -16.96 11.25
CA ALA A 556 -4.35 -15.88 11.03
C ALA A 556 -5.21 -15.58 12.26
N GLU A 557 -5.48 -16.58 13.11
CA GLU A 557 -6.30 -16.43 14.32
C GLU A 557 -5.61 -15.53 15.35
N GLU A 558 -4.28 -15.64 15.47
CA GLU A 558 -3.46 -14.78 16.31
C GLU A 558 -3.53 -13.31 15.84
N ILE A 559 -3.46 -13.05 14.54
CA ILE A 559 -3.62 -11.70 13.97
C ILE A 559 -5.04 -11.14 14.23
N GLU A 560 -6.07 -11.98 14.06
CA GLU A 560 -7.45 -11.62 14.40
C GLU A 560 -7.65 -11.36 15.90
N ARG A 561 -6.90 -12.06 16.76
CA ARG A 561 -6.87 -11.78 18.19
C ARG A 561 -6.31 -10.40 18.47
N TRP A 562 -5.22 -9.99 17.83
CA TRP A 562 -4.64 -8.65 18.05
C TRP A 562 -5.61 -7.52 17.69
N ASP A 563 -6.43 -7.69 16.64
CA ASP A 563 -7.49 -6.73 16.28
C ASP A 563 -8.58 -6.67 17.37
N ARG A 564 -9.08 -7.84 17.83
CA ARG A 564 -10.09 -7.91 18.90
C ARG A 564 -9.62 -7.34 20.24
N GLU A 565 -8.33 -7.50 20.55
CA GLU A 565 -7.71 -6.98 21.78
C GLU A 565 -7.30 -5.51 21.66
N GLY A 566 -7.45 -4.89 20.48
CA GLY A 566 -7.07 -3.51 20.22
C GLY A 566 -5.56 -3.26 20.18
N VAL A 567 -4.76 -4.34 20.13
CA VAL A 567 -3.31 -4.28 19.86
C VAL A 567 -3.08 -3.88 18.40
N TRP A 568 -3.94 -4.38 17.51
CA TRP A 568 -3.80 -4.21 16.07
C TRP A 568 -5.10 -3.73 15.39
N PRO A 569 -5.59 -2.52 15.72
CA PRO A 569 -6.87 -2.03 15.20
C PRO A 569 -6.83 -1.84 13.68
N ARG A 570 -7.88 -2.25 12.96
CA ARG A 570 -7.94 -2.11 11.49
C ARG A 570 -8.51 -0.75 11.01
N PRO A 571 -7.90 -0.10 10.00
CA PRO A 571 -6.57 -0.38 9.46
C PRO A 571 -5.48 0.05 10.43
N HIS A 572 -4.44 -0.76 10.60
CA HIS A 572 -3.37 -0.45 11.57
C HIS A 572 -2.27 0.41 11.03
N TRP A 573 -1.94 0.20 9.76
CA TRP A 573 -0.95 1.00 9.05
C TRP A 573 -1.66 1.95 8.08
N PRO A 574 -2.42 2.96 8.55
CA PRO A 574 -3.16 3.85 7.68
C PRO A 574 -2.22 4.76 6.86
N SER A 575 -1.12 5.21 7.46
CA SER A 575 -0.24 6.23 6.89
C SER A 575 0.97 5.63 6.18
N ARG A 576 1.66 4.71 6.84
CA ARG A 576 2.87 4.06 6.32
C ARG A 576 2.63 2.57 6.25
N LYS A 577 2.51 2.06 5.03
CA LYS A 577 2.06 0.71 4.71
C LYS A 577 3.28 -0.19 4.47
N PRO A 578 3.84 -0.84 5.50
CA PRO A 578 5.10 -1.55 5.34
C PRO A 578 4.95 -2.73 4.38
N LEU A 579 6.06 -3.10 3.74
CA LEU A 579 6.18 -4.35 3.01
C LEU A 579 6.60 -5.44 4.01
N VAL A 580 5.85 -6.52 4.09
CA VAL A 580 6.20 -7.66 4.94
C VAL A 580 7.08 -8.62 4.16
N VAL A 581 8.20 -9.05 4.73
CA VAL A 581 9.13 -10.01 4.10
C VAL A 581 9.38 -11.16 5.08
N GLY A 582 8.94 -12.37 4.72
CA GLY A 582 9.05 -13.56 5.57
C GLY A 582 10.10 -14.55 5.07
N THR A 583 10.76 -15.23 6.02
CA THR A 583 11.69 -16.34 5.71
C THR A 583 11.02 -17.71 5.63
N SER A 584 9.73 -17.80 5.96
CA SER A 584 8.94 -19.05 5.95
C SER A 584 7.63 -18.85 5.19
N PRO A 585 6.92 -19.93 4.81
CA PRO A 585 5.64 -19.81 4.12
C PRO A 585 4.59 -19.01 4.90
N MET A 586 3.88 -18.12 4.20
CA MET A 586 2.92 -17.19 4.80
C MET A 586 1.56 -17.15 4.08
N ALA A 587 1.22 -18.12 3.24
CA ALA A 587 0.01 -18.07 2.41
C ALA A 587 -1.28 -17.75 3.20
N GLY A 588 -1.43 -18.30 4.41
CA GLY A 588 -2.57 -18.02 5.30
C GLY A 588 -2.55 -16.64 5.99
N LEU A 589 -1.41 -15.95 5.99
CA LEU A 589 -1.21 -14.67 6.67
C LEU A 589 -1.27 -13.47 5.71
N VAL A 590 -1.04 -13.69 4.41
CA VAL A 590 -0.99 -12.63 3.39
C VAL A 590 -2.18 -11.69 3.48
N ARG A 591 -3.39 -12.25 3.53
CA ARG A 591 -4.62 -11.47 3.59
C ARG A 591 -4.76 -10.71 4.91
N ALA A 592 -4.39 -11.32 6.03
CA ALA A 592 -4.45 -10.70 7.35
C ALA A 592 -3.52 -9.48 7.43
N PHE A 593 -2.28 -9.58 6.91
CA PHE A 593 -1.36 -8.45 6.80
C PHE A 593 -1.87 -7.36 5.84
N ALA A 594 -2.43 -7.73 4.69
CA ALA A 594 -2.99 -6.78 3.73
C ALA A 594 -4.19 -6.02 4.33
N GLU A 595 -5.08 -6.71 5.04
CA GLU A 595 -6.21 -6.10 5.77
C GLU A 595 -5.73 -5.20 6.94
N GLY A 596 -4.58 -5.54 7.55
CA GLY A 596 -3.88 -4.69 8.53
C GLY A 596 -3.24 -3.43 7.91
N GLY A 597 -3.17 -3.33 6.59
CA GLY A 597 -2.63 -2.18 5.87
C GLY A 597 -1.23 -2.37 5.29
N ALA A 598 -0.69 -3.60 5.27
CA ALA A 598 0.58 -3.86 4.58
C ALA A 598 0.46 -3.50 3.09
N SER A 599 1.55 -3.01 2.50
CA SER A 599 1.61 -2.74 1.05
C SER A 599 1.81 -4.01 0.21
N GLY A 600 2.25 -5.09 0.86
CA GLY A 600 2.36 -6.42 0.27
C GLY A 600 3.08 -7.39 1.22
N VAL A 601 3.21 -8.63 0.78
CA VAL A 601 3.98 -9.68 1.47
C VAL A 601 4.90 -10.38 0.49
N ILE A 602 6.18 -10.55 0.82
CA ILE A 602 7.11 -11.43 0.11
C ILE A 602 7.43 -12.61 1.02
N SER A 603 7.15 -13.82 0.56
CA SER A 603 7.45 -15.05 1.32
C SER A 603 7.64 -16.22 0.36
N PRO A 604 8.33 -17.28 0.77
CA PRO A 604 8.34 -18.52 0.00
C PRO A 604 6.97 -19.22 0.06
N GLU A 605 6.58 -19.93 -0.99
CA GLU A 605 5.36 -20.76 -1.06
C GLU A 605 5.61 -22.19 -0.53
N ALA A 606 6.88 -22.55 -0.32
CA ALA A 606 7.31 -23.83 0.22
C ALA A 606 8.41 -23.62 1.27
N ALA A 607 8.64 -24.61 2.14
CA ALA A 607 9.71 -24.53 3.13
C ALA A 607 11.08 -24.37 2.45
N VAL A 608 11.87 -23.41 2.93
CA VAL A 608 13.24 -23.12 2.49
C VAL A 608 14.16 -23.26 3.72
N PRO A 609 15.37 -23.83 3.61
CA PRO A 609 16.33 -23.85 4.70
C PRO A 609 16.55 -22.46 5.27
N HIS A 610 16.56 -22.37 6.59
CA HIS A 610 16.59 -21.12 7.35
C HIS A 610 17.70 -20.17 6.85
N ASP A 611 18.91 -20.67 6.72
CA ASP A 611 20.08 -19.91 6.35
C ASP A 611 20.00 -19.38 4.90
N MET A 612 19.54 -20.21 3.97
CA MET A 612 19.21 -19.79 2.61
C MET A 612 18.10 -18.73 2.60
N ALA A 613 17.06 -18.91 3.40
CA ALA A 613 15.93 -17.97 3.43
C ALA A 613 16.34 -16.59 3.95
N GLY A 614 17.25 -16.54 4.94
CA GLY A 614 17.90 -15.32 5.38
C GLY A 614 18.65 -14.63 4.24
N TRP A 615 19.50 -15.37 3.54
CA TRP A 615 20.26 -14.84 2.40
C TRP A 615 19.36 -14.27 1.29
N VAL A 616 18.29 -14.98 0.90
CA VAL A 616 17.35 -14.53 -0.13
C VAL A 616 16.61 -13.26 0.28
N THR A 617 16.08 -13.22 1.50
CA THR A 617 15.37 -12.04 1.99
C THR A 617 16.31 -10.85 2.12
N GLY A 618 17.55 -11.03 2.59
CA GLY A 618 18.57 -9.97 2.62
C GLY A 618 18.87 -9.38 1.23
N MET A 619 19.00 -10.23 0.21
CA MET A 619 19.15 -9.81 -1.18
C MET A 619 17.97 -9.00 -1.73
N VAL A 620 16.74 -9.35 -1.35
CA VAL A 620 15.54 -8.57 -1.72
C VAL A 620 15.58 -7.20 -1.04
N LEU A 621 15.88 -7.16 0.26
CA LEU A 621 15.95 -5.91 1.03
C LEU A 621 17.02 -4.97 0.51
N ALA A 622 18.20 -5.48 0.17
CA ALA A 622 19.28 -4.68 -0.43
C ALA A 622 18.83 -4.00 -1.74
N ARG A 623 18.10 -4.73 -2.60
CA ARG A 623 17.57 -4.19 -3.86
C ARG A 623 16.46 -3.17 -3.63
N LEU A 624 15.57 -3.40 -2.66
CA LEU A 624 14.56 -2.41 -2.29
C LEU A 624 15.23 -1.11 -1.81
N ALA A 625 16.23 -1.21 -0.93
CA ALA A 625 17.01 -0.07 -0.45
C ALA A 625 17.71 0.68 -1.59
N ALA A 626 18.15 -0.03 -2.63
CA ALA A 626 18.71 0.55 -3.85
C ALA A 626 17.67 1.16 -4.81
N GLY A 627 16.39 1.20 -4.43
CA GLY A 627 15.32 1.88 -5.18
C GLY A 627 14.63 1.03 -6.24
N PHE A 628 14.93 -0.28 -6.32
CA PHE A 628 14.18 -1.19 -7.19
C PHE A 628 12.74 -1.36 -6.67
N SER A 629 11.80 -1.58 -7.59
CA SER A 629 10.45 -2.01 -7.20
C SER A 629 10.47 -3.42 -6.64
N ALA A 630 9.46 -3.78 -5.84
CA ALA A 630 9.35 -5.10 -5.21
C ALA A 630 9.39 -6.24 -6.24
N GLY A 631 8.68 -6.09 -7.36
CA GLY A 631 8.67 -7.09 -8.44
C GLY A 631 10.04 -7.25 -9.11
N ALA A 632 10.73 -6.13 -9.39
CA ALA A 632 12.07 -6.15 -9.97
C ALA A 632 13.11 -6.71 -9.00
N ALA A 633 13.05 -6.31 -7.73
CA ALA A 633 13.91 -6.80 -6.65
C ALA A 633 13.80 -8.32 -6.50
N LEU A 634 12.58 -8.86 -6.46
CA LEU A 634 12.34 -10.29 -6.37
C LEU A 634 12.82 -11.01 -7.63
N ARG A 635 12.49 -10.52 -8.83
CA ARG A 635 12.95 -11.12 -10.09
C ARG A 635 14.48 -11.21 -10.16
N LEU A 636 15.19 -10.12 -9.86
CA LEU A 636 16.66 -10.10 -9.88
C LEU A 636 17.26 -11.01 -8.81
N THR A 637 16.61 -11.13 -7.65
CA THR A 637 17.03 -12.07 -6.62
C THR A 637 16.93 -13.52 -7.10
N ARG A 638 15.86 -13.88 -7.82
CA ARG A 638 15.73 -15.22 -8.42
C ARG A 638 16.84 -15.50 -9.43
N TRP A 639 17.18 -14.52 -10.27
CA TRP A 639 18.29 -14.67 -11.22
C TRP A 639 19.66 -14.79 -10.55
N GLU A 640 19.90 -14.05 -9.47
CA GLU A 640 21.12 -14.20 -8.66
C GLU A 640 21.25 -15.63 -8.12
N MET A 641 20.15 -16.22 -7.64
CA MET A 641 20.16 -17.62 -7.19
C MET A 641 20.43 -18.59 -8.36
N ILE A 642 19.82 -18.36 -9.53
CA ILE A 642 20.06 -19.16 -10.73
C ILE A 642 21.53 -19.10 -11.15
N SER A 643 22.18 -17.93 -11.03
CA SER A 643 23.60 -17.75 -11.32
C SER A 643 24.52 -18.55 -10.40
N ARG A 644 24.02 -19.02 -9.25
CA ARG A 644 24.70 -19.95 -8.34
C ARG A 644 24.29 -21.40 -8.52
N GLY A 645 23.43 -21.69 -9.50
CA GLY A 645 22.88 -23.03 -9.71
C GLY A 645 21.74 -23.40 -8.75
N ASN A 646 21.12 -22.41 -8.09
CA ASN A 646 20.06 -22.64 -7.11
C ASN A 646 18.69 -22.20 -7.65
N VAL A 647 17.79 -23.16 -7.81
CA VAL A 647 16.42 -22.93 -8.33
C VAL A 647 15.42 -22.48 -7.25
N MET A 648 15.80 -22.47 -5.96
CA MET A 648 14.90 -22.16 -4.85
C MET A 648 14.40 -20.72 -4.82
N GLY A 649 15.00 -19.81 -5.59
CA GLY A 649 14.44 -18.46 -5.77
C GLY A 649 13.01 -18.51 -6.31
N LEU A 650 12.68 -19.53 -7.11
CA LEU A 650 11.33 -19.75 -7.62
C LEU A 650 10.30 -20.08 -6.53
N ALA A 651 10.72 -20.39 -5.31
CA ALA A 651 9.80 -20.56 -4.18
C ALA A 651 9.16 -19.24 -3.75
N TYR A 652 9.84 -18.11 -3.93
CA TYR A 652 9.42 -16.84 -3.37
C TYR A 652 8.37 -16.19 -4.25
N THR A 653 7.34 -15.61 -3.64
CA THR A 653 6.25 -14.91 -4.30
C THR A 653 6.05 -13.53 -3.69
N LEU A 654 5.66 -12.57 -4.53
CA LEU A 654 5.24 -11.23 -4.12
C LEU A 654 3.70 -11.18 -4.12
N HIS A 655 3.11 -11.14 -2.93
CA HIS A 655 1.71 -10.87 -2.72
C HIS A 655 1.46 -9.37 -2.50
N GLY A 656 1.56 -8.59 -3.58
CA GLY A 656 1.46 -7.14 -3.58
C GLY A 656 1.67 -6.60 -4.98
N GLY A 657 1.76 -5.28 -5.15
CA GLY A 657 2.06 -4.68 -6.46
C GLY A 657 3.51 -4.83 -6.87
N ALA A 658 3.77 -5.25 -8.11
CA ALA A 658 5.11 -5.34 -8.69
C ALA A 658 5.86 -4.01 -8.74
N ASP A 659 5.12 -2.91 -8.90
CA ASP A 659 5.69 -1.55 -8.96
C ASP A 659 5.81 -0.89 -7.59
N LEU A 660 5.45 -1.59 -6.51
CA LEU A 660 5.62 -1.09 -5.15
C LEU A 660 7.09 -0.70 -4.94
N ARG A 661 7.31 0.57 -4.61
CA ARG A 661 8.61 1.11 -4.25
C ARG A 661 8.61 1.53 -2.79
N LEU A 662 9.81 1.63 -2.20
CA LEU A 662 9.92 2.23 -0.88
C LEU A 662 9.48 3.70 -0.88
N ARG A 663 9.78 4.42 -1.97
CA ARG A 663 9.50 5.85 -2.15
C ARG A 663 8.96 6.10 -3.55
N LEU A 664 8.03 7.05 -3.66
CA LEU A 664 7.64 7.63 -4.95
C LEU A 664 8.73 8.62 -5.35
N GLY A 665 9.30 8.42 -6.54
CA GLY A 665 10.38 9.24 -7.08
C GLY A 665 9.91 10.57 -7.65
#